data_AF-A0A812ILS3-F1
#
_entry.id   AF-A0A812ILS3-F1
#
_cell.length_a   1.000
_cell.length_b   1.000
_cell.length_c   1.000
_cell.angle_alpha   90.00
_cell.angle_beta   90.00
_cell.angle_gamma   90.00
#
_symmetry.space_group_name_H-M   'P 1'
#
loop_
_entity.id
_entity.type
_entity.pdbx_description
1 polymer ?
#
loop_
_entity_poly.entity_id
_entity_poly.type
_entity_poly.pdbx_seq_one_letter_code
_entity_poly.pdbx_strand_id
1 'polypeptide(L)'
;MHPLDFAIVAGYLILITFVGVRLSGRVKNAKDFFLAGKSLAWWVIGLSIIGTNIGANSYVGAAGNAFNIGIAQANFEWIGAIPAMIIAALVFIPLYWKAGVYSIPEYLGLRYNPAVRVTAAVITSVVTVFAIGVALWAIALTLQTYLGWPIWVGIVVTGTVVGAYSIAGGLAAVAFTDTLQVCIMFIGGLVIVGLGISETGGFAGFAETLTRDNPNHLQAYLSADHESYPWPGVLLGLGLVLSPAYWCAGQAILQRTLGAKTQWDASAGMMFAAFGKMFIPLLIVFPGLLALVMKAQIEYPDMALPWVIKNVLPPGISGLMFIAIIAALQSTIDSGVNSTSLMITRDIRHVVLKNANPENDLKIGRYLTLILLLLAMCTAPLIADMGGIFTFIQTILSLFQGPMLALLLLGAFTTRATPQAGLWTLISGVIVSSLMLWTGMNMLYVAFYSFVYSLVALWILSAPDGSVYSARSLGQLSVDIRLSGARRTVLRLSITLIALVFASALSMSASAAPRIYVFNCGSINIVDVASFGLTNEETDVRDLFVPCYLIENDGQRLFWDGGLPLNLVGSEDLELEPGMKVSYPRSVLDQLADIDLQPTDIDLVAFSHFHFDHIGAADAFADSTLLINKREYTAAFLEADQYEIFDPSLYSKLADADRIELTDADHDVFGDGSVILISAPGHTPGHQVLLVKLENTGPILLSGDLYHFEFSRRHQRVPAFNTDREQTLEAMQKIEQRLQKEGATLWLEHSQALADSLNLAPAFYD
;
A
#
# COMPACT_ATOMS: atom_id res chain seq x y z
N MET A 1 -18.04 -22.28 16.18
CA MET A 1 -18.85 -22.21 14.94
C MET A 1 -20.15 -22.97 15.13
N HIS A 2 -21.26 -22.45 14.62
CA HIS A 2 -22.56 -23.11 14.75
C HIS A 2 -22.61 -24.35 13.82
N PRO A 3 -23.26 -25.47 14.22
CA PRO A 3 -23.33 -26.67 13.38
C PRO A 3 -23.91 -26.43 11.98
N LEU A 4 -24.82 -25.46 11.85
CA LEU A 4 -25.41 -25.05 10.58
C LEU A 4 -24.35 -24.48 9.62
N ASP A 5 -23.46 -23.61 10.10
CA ASP A 5 -22.38 -23.04 9.29
C ASP A 5 -21.46 -24.16 8.79
N PHE A 6 -21.19 -25.17 9.63
CA PHE A 6 -20.34 -26.30 9.26
C PHE A 6 -20.97 -27.14 8.16
N ALA A 7 -22.26 -27.45 8.29
CA ALA A 7 -22.99 -28.17 7.27
C ALA A 7 -23.01 -27.42 5.92
N ILE A 8 -23.16 -26.09 5.96
CA ILE A 8 -23.13 -25.23 4.78
C ILE A 8 -21.75 -25.28 4.11
N VAL A 9 -20.65 -25.13 4.86
CA VAL A 9 -19.28 -25.20 4.34
C VAL A 9 -18.96 -26.58 3.76
N ALA A 10 -19.28 -27.65 4.48
CA ALA A 10 -19.08 -29.01 3.98
C ALA A 10 -19.89 -29.28 2.71
N GLY A 11 -21.15 -28.83 2.66
CA GLY A 11 -22.00 -28.94 1.49
C GLY A 11 -21.44 -28.21 0.26
N TYR A 12 -20.89 -27.01 0.46
CA TYR A 12 -20.20 -26.27 -0.60
C TYR A 12 -18.97 -27.01 -1.13
N LEU A 13 -18.09 -27.50 -0.25
CA LEU A 13 -16.89 -28.23 -0.67
C LEU A 13 -17.25 -29.50 -1.45
N ILE A 14 -18.28 -30.24 -1.01
CA ILE A 14 -18.79 -31.40 -1.73
C ILE A 14 -19.34 -30.99 -3.10
N LEU A 15 -20.12 -29.91 -3.16
CA LEU A 15 -20.74 -29.41 -4.40
C LEU A 15 -19.68 -29.02 -5.44
N ILE A 16 -18.69 -28.21 -5.06
CA ILE A 16 -17.65 -27.74 -6.00
C ILE A 16 -16.75 -28.90 -6.46
N THR A 17 -16.38 -29.81 -5.55
CA THR A 17 -15.61 -31.01 -5.92
C THR A 17 -16.43 -31.90 -6.86
N PHE A 18 -17.73 -32.11 -6.57
CA PHE A 18 -18.62 -32.90 -7.42
C PHE A 18 -18.75 -32.30 -8.83
N VAL A 19 -19.03 -31.00 -8.95
CA VAL A 19 -19.15 -30.30 -10.23
C VAL A 19 -17.84 -30.42 -11.02
N GLY A 20 -16.70 -30.15 -10.37
CA GLY A 20 -15.39 -30.22 -11.00
C GLY A 20 -15.02 -31.62 -11.49
N VAL A 21 -15.21 -32.65 -10.66
CA VAL A 21 -14.98 -34.05 -11.03
C VAL A 21 -15.92 -34.48 -12.14
N ARG A 22 -17.20 -34.08 -12.10
CA ARG A 22 -18.18 -34.44 -13.13
C ARG A 22 -17.84 -33.85 -14.51
N LEU A 23 -17.24 -32.67 -14.54
CA LEU A 23 -16.76 -32.00 -15.75
C LEU A 23 -15.43 -32.59 -16.25
N SER A 24 -14.62 -33.19 -15.38
CA SER A 24 -13.34 -33.81 -15.77
C SER A 24 -13.47 -34.93 -16.82
N GLY A 25 -14.59 -35.65 -16.84
CA GLY A 25 -14.88 -36.67 -17.86
C GLY A 25 -14.99 -36.11 -19.29
N ARG A 26 -15.04 -34.79 -19.47
CA ARG A 26 -15.02 -34.13 -20.78
C ARG A 26 -13.60 -33.85 -21.31
N VAL A 27 -12.57 -33.96 -20.46
CA VAL A 27 -11.19 -33.64 -20.82
C VAL A 27 -10.49 -34.85 -21.45
N LYS A 28 -10.29 -34.83 -22.76
CA LYS A 28 -9.63 -35.94 -23.49
C LYS A 28 -8.26 -35.58 -24.05
N ASN A 29 -8.00 -34.29 -24.28
CA ASN A 29 -6.74 -33.81 -24.86
C ASN A 29 -6.35 -32.45 -24.24
N ALA A 30 -5.18 -31.93 -24.65
CA ALA A 30 -4.66 -30.66 -24.15
C ALA A 30 -5.54 -29.44 -24.49
N LYS A 31 -6.22 -29.44 -25.64
CA LYS A 31 -7.15 -28.36 -26.02
C LYS A 31 -8.37 -28.32 -25.11
N ASP A 32 -8.88 -29.48 -24.69
CA ASP A 32 -9.96 -29.55 -23.70
C ASP A 32 -9.48 -29.03 -22.34
N PHE A 33 -8.28 -29.44 -21.92
CA PHE A 33 -7.72 -29.09 -20.62
C PHE A 33 -7.36 -27.60 -20.49
N PHE A 34 -6.74 -27.00 -21.50
CA PHE A 34 -6.27 -25.62 -21.43
C PHE A 34 -7.28 -24.61 -21.98
N LEU A 35 -8.12 -24.97 -22.94
CA LEU A 35 -9.04 -24.03 -23.62
C LEU A 35 -10.51 -24.46 -23.52
N ALA A 36 -10.86 -25.40 -22.64
CA ALA A 36 -12.24 -25.88 -22.48
C ALA A 36 -12.87 -26.36 -23.81
N GLY A 37 -12.05 -26.84 -24.75
CA GLY A 37 -12.50 -27.27 -26.08
C GLY A 37 -13.06 -26.14 -26.96
N LYS A 38 -12.82 -24.87 -26.61
CA LYS A 38 -13.46 -23.68 -27.23
C LYS A 38 -14.99 -23.72 -27.16
N SER A 39 -15.50 -24.02 -25.97
CA SER A 39 -16.94 -24.24 -25.74
C SER A 39 -17.60 -23.28 -24.74
N LEU A 40 -16.85 -22.31 -24.20
CA LEU A 40 -17.38 -21.39 -23.19
C LEU A 40 -18.31 -20.34 -23.83
N ALA A 41 -19.45 -20.12 -23.20
CA ALA A 41 -20.39 -19.06 -23.55
C ALA A 41 -20.02 -17.75 -22.84
N TRP A 42 -20.39 -16.61 -23.41
CA TRP A 42 -20.04 -15.28 -22.89
C TRP A 42 -20.31 -15.07 -21.39
N TRP A 43 -21.45 -15.55 -20.87
CA TRP A 43 -21.80 -15.35 -19.45
C TRP A 43 -20.93 -16.19 -18.51
N VAL A 44 -20.53 -17.41 -18.91
CA VAL A 44 -19.58 -18.25 -18.15
C VAL A 44 -18.22 -17.58 -18.15
N ILE A 45 -17.78 -17.06 -19.30
CA ILE A 45 -16.51 -16.34 -19.43
C ILE A 45 -16.52 -15.12 -18.49
N GLY A 46 -17.58 -14.32 -18.53
CA GLY A 46 -17.61 -13.09 -17.75
C GLY A 46 -17.69 -13.33 -16.23
N LEU A 47 -18.53 -14.26 -15.77
CA LEU A 47 -18.55 -14.63 -14.35
C LEU A 47 -17.22 -15.25 -13.91
N SER A 48 -16.62 -16.10 -14.74
CA SER A 48 -15.33 -16.70 -14.43
C SER A 48 -14.19 -15.66 -14.38
N ILE A 49 -14.19 -14.66 -15.26
CA ILE A 49 -13.24 -13.54 -15.21
C ILE A 49 -13.40 -12.75 -13.90
N ILE A 50 -14.63 -12.49 -13.48
CA ILE A 50 -14.93 -11.83 -12.20
C ILE A 50 -14.37 -12.67 -11.06
N GLY A 51 -14.69 -13.96 -10.99
CA GLY A 51 -14.25 -14.86 -9.92
C GLY A 51 -12.74 -14.94 -9.79
N THR A 52 -12.03 -15.07 -10.91
CA THR A 52 -10.56 -15.13 -10.91
C THR A 52 -9.92 -13.89 -10.34
N ASN A 53 -10.48 -12.72 -10.62
CA ASN A 53 -9.90 -11.46 -10.14
C ASN A 53 -10.33 -11.13 -8.70
N ILE A 54 -11.53 -11.55 -8.30
CA ILE A 54 -11.95 -11.39 -6.91
C ILE A 54 -11.35 -12.53 -6.09
N GLY A 55 -10.06 -12.37 -5.76
CA GLY A 55 -9.29 -13.29 -4.92
C GLY A 55 -9.03 -12.74 -3.51
N ALA A 56 -7.98 -13.28 -2.88
CA ALA A 56 -7.50 -12.87 -1.54
C ALA A 56 -7.28 -11.38 -1.42
N ASN A 57 -6.57 -10.85 -2.40
CA ASN A 57 -6.17 -9.45 -2.48
C ASN A 57 -7.41 -8.55 -2.54
N SER A 58 -8.49 -9.04 -3.15
CA SER A 58 -9.69 -8.25 -3.43
C SER A 58 -10.74 -8.35 -2.33
N TYR A 59 -10.86 -9.46 -1.59
CA TYR A 59 -11.86 -9.58 -0.52
C TYR A 59 -11.30 -9.25 0.87
N VAL A 60 -10.15 -9.80 1.23
CA VAL A 60 -9.52 -9.56 2.54
C VAL A 60 -8.69 -8.28 2.47
N GLY A 61 -7.78 -8.20 1.49
CA GLY A 61 -6.87 -7.07 1.34
C GLY A 61 -7.58 -5.75 0.98
N ALA A 62 -8.57 -5.77 0.08
CA ALA A 62 -9.29 -4.55 -0.26
C ALA A 62 -10.22 -4.06 0.86
N ALA A 63 -10.80 -4.97 1.65
CA ALA A 63 -11.57 -4.58 2.82
C ALA A 63 -10.67 -3.94 3.89
N GLY A 64 -9.47 -4.51 4.11
CA GLY A 64 -8.46 -3.92 4.98
C GLY A 64 -7.95 -2.58 4.45
N ASN A 65 -7.71 -2.46 3.14
CA ASN A 65 -7.31 -1.18 2.57
C ASN A 65 -8.46 -0.15 2.66
N ALA A 66 -9.71 -0.54 2.45
CA ALA A 66 -10.87 0.33 2.65
C ALA A 66 -11.06 0.77 4.12
N PHE A 67 -10.64 -0.06 5.09
CA PHE A 67 -10.55 0.35 6.49
C PHE A 67 -9.52 1.48 6.69
N ASN A 68 -8.41 1.46 5.95
CA ASN A 68 -7.37 2.49 6.04
C ASN A 68 -7.68 3.77 5.22
N ILE A 69 -8.03 3.62 3.94
CA ILE A 69 -8.13 4.74 2.98
C ILE A 69 -9.56 5.00 2.48
N GLY A 70 -10.54 4.27 3.00
CA GLY A 70 -11.94 4.43 2.63
C GLY A 70 -12.28 4.09 1.18
N ILE A 71 -13.17 4.88 0.58
CA ILE A 71 -13.72 4.65 -0.76
C ILE A 71 -12.68 4.80 -1.87
N ALA A 72 -11.53 5.43 -1.62
CA ALA A 72 -10.42 5.52 -2.58
C ALA A 72 -9.97 4.14 -3.09
N GLN A 73 -10.15 3.07 -2.29
CA GLN A 73 -9.91 1.69 -2.72
C GLN A 73 -10.76 1.27 -3.93
N ALA A 74 -11.93 1.87 -4.14
CA ALA A 74 -12.80 1.59 -5.28
C ALA A 74 -12.15 1.97 -6.63
N ASN A 75 -11.13 2.82 -6.64
CA ASN A 75 -10.42 3.21 -7.86
C ASN A 75 -9.71 2.04 -8.57
N PHE A 76 -9.34 0.98 -7.85
CA PHE A 76 -8.85 -0.26 -8.47
C PHE A 76 -9.85 -0.89 -9.42
N GLU A 77 -11.14 -0.67 -9.17
CA GLU A 77 -12.23 -1.12 -10.04
C GLU A 77 -12.63 -0.05 -11.05
N TRP A 78 -12.94 1.16 -10.56
CA TRP A 78 -13.50 2.24 -11.39
C TRP A 78 -12.51 2.83 -12.39
N ILE A 79 -11.30 3.16 -11.94
CA ILE A 79 -10.25 3.77 -12.77
C ILE A 79 -9.39 2.67 -13.40
N GLY A 80 -9.06 1.65 -12.61
CA GLY A 80 -8.22 0.55 -13.04
C GLY A 80 -8.95 -0.43 -13.97
N ALA A 81 -9.80 -1.28 -13.39
CA ALA A 81 -10.29 -2.46 -14.09
C ALA A 81 -11.26 -2.14 -15.24
N ILE A 82 -12.32 -1.35 -14.99
CA ILE A 82 -13.42 -1.19 -15.95
C ILE A 82 -12.94 -0.63 -17.30
N PRO A 83 -12.17 0.48 -17.37
CA PRO A 83 -11.69 1.00 -18.65
C PRO A 83 -10.77 0.02 -19.37
N ALA A 84 -9.86 -0.63 -18.64
CA ALA A 84 -8.94 -1.62 -19.19
C ALA A 84 -9.66 -2.85 -19.76
N MET A 85 -10.71 -3.33 -19.12
CA MET A 85 -11.54 -4.43 -19.60
C MET A 85 -12.33 -4.08 -20.86
N ILE A 86 -12.85 -2.85 -20.94
CA ILE A 86 -13.50 -2.35 -22.16
C ILE A 86 -12.49 -2.34 -23.32
N ILE A 87 -11.26 -1.85 -23.09
CA ILE A 87 -10.19 -1.88 -24.10
C ILE A 87 -9.84 -3.33 -24.48
N ALA A 88 -9.72 -4.23 -23.52
CA ALA A 88 -9.47 -5.65 -23.77
C ALA A 88 -10.57 -6.27 -24.66
N ALA A 89 -11.84 -6.00 -24.36
CA ALA A 89 -13.00 -6.49 -25.11
C ALA A 89 -13.03 -6.01 -26.55
N LEU A 90 -12.74 -4.72 -26.78
CA LEU A 90 -12.91 -4.08 -28.08
C LEU A 90 -11.69 -4.19 -28.99
N VAL A 91 -10.49 -4.36 -28.42
CA VAL A 91 -9.22 -4.29 -29.16
C VAL A 91 -8.45 -5.60 -29.08
N PHE A 92 -8.06 -6.01 -27.88
CA PHE A 92 -7.08 -7.07 -27.70
C PHE A 92 -7.66 -8.47 -27.89
N ILE A 93 -8.86 -8.73 -27.39
CA ILE A 93 -9.52 -10.02 -27.60
C ILE A 93 -9.74 -10.31 -29.10
N PRO A 94 -10.28 -9.38 -29.92
CA PRO A 94 -10.34 -9.55 -31.37
C PRO A 94 -8.97 -9.82 -32.02
N LEU A 95 -7.91 -9.16 -31.54
CA LEU A 95 -6.54 -9.32 -32.01
C LEU A 95 -6.01 -10.74 -31.73
N TYR A 96 -6.09 -11.20 -30.48
CA TYR A 96 -5.63 -12.55 -30.10
C TYR A 96 -6.45 -13.64 -30.79
N TRP A 97 -7.75 -13.40 -30.97
CA TRP A 97 -8.62 -14.33 -31.69
C TRP A 97 -8.18 -14.48 -33.16
N LYS A 98 -7.87 -13.38 -33.85
CA LYS A 98 -7.34 -13.40 -35.22
C LYS A 98 -5.97 -14.06 -35.30
N ALA A 99 -5.11 -13.83 -34.30
CA ALA A 99 -3.80 -14.44 -34.20
C ALA A 99 -3.86 -15.97 -33.96
N GLY A 100 -5.00 -16.49 -33.48
CA GLY A 100 -5.20 -17.92 -33.26
C GLY A 100 -4.34 -18.51 -32.14
N VAL A 101 -3.88 -17.67 -31.20
CA VAL A 101 -2.96 -18.05 -30.12
C VAL A 101 -3.67 -18.76 -28.97
N TYR A 102 -2.91 -19.53 -28.21
CA TYR A 102 -3.33 -20.20 -26.98
C TYR A 102 -2.94 -19.39 -25.75
N SER A 103 -1.95 -18.49 -25.86
CA SER A 103 -1.47 -17.66 -24.76
C SER A 103 -0.99 -16.28 -25.24
N ILE A 104 -0.87 -15.35 -24.29
CA ILE A 104 -0.35 -13.99 -24.54
C ILE A 104 1.16 -14.02 -24.83
N PRO A 105 2.00 -14.80 -24.13
CA PRO A 105 3.40 -14.96 -24.53
C PRO A 105 3.56 -15.53 -25.94
N GLU A 106 2.67 -16.42 -26.39
CA GLU A 106 2.65 -16.89 -27.78
C GLU A 106 2.41 -15.76 -28.77
N TYR A 107 1.44 -14.88 -28.50
CA TYR A 107 1.22 -13.68 -29.31
C TYR A 107 2.47 -12.79 -29.38
N LEU A 108 3.10 -12.51 -28.23
CA LEU A 108 4.35 -11.74 -28.20
C LEU A 108 5.47 -12.45 -28.96
N GLY A 109 5.52 -13.79 -28.92
CA GLY A 109 6.47 -14.60 -29.69
C GLY A 109 6.29 -14.49 -31.20
N LEU A 110 5.04 -14.54 -31.67
CA LEU A 110 4.70 -14.34 -33.08
C LEU A 110 5.02 -12.92 -33.53
N ARG A 111 4.85 -11.93 -32.65
CA ARG A 111 5.12 -10.53 -32.97
C ARG A 111 6.62 -10.19 -32.95
N TYR A 112 7.37 -10.75 -32.01
CA TYR A 112 8.78 -10.47 -31.80
C TYR A 112 9.64 -11.68 -32.15
N ASN A 113 9.93 -12.55 -31.18
CA ASN A 113 10.71 -13.77 -31.39
C ASN A 113 10.46 -14.78 -30.26
N PRO A 114 10.96 -16.03 -30.41
CA PRO A 114 10.87 -17.05 -29.37
C PRO A 114 11.48 -16.63 -28.02
N ALA A 115 12.51 -15.77 -28.00
CA ALA A 115 13.12 -15.33 -26.75
C ALA A 115 12.16 -14.46 -25.92
N VAL A 116 11.48 -13.48 -26.55
CA VAL A 116 10.43 -12.67 -25.87
C VAL A 116 9.31 -13.57 -25.34
N ARG A 117 8.88 -14.57 -26.10
CA ARG A 117 7.87 -15.56 -25.67
C ARG A 117 8.29 -16.27 -24.39
N VAL A 118 9.49 -16.85 -24.37
CA VAL A 118 9.99 -17.59 -23.21
C VAL A 118 10.19 -16.66 -22.02
N THR A 119 10.80 -15.49 -22.21
CA THR A 119 11.06 -14.52 -21.13
C THR A 119 9.74 -14.04 -20.49
N ALA A 120 8.75 -13.64 -21.29
CA ALA A 120 7.45 -13.24 -20.78
C ALA A 120 6.73 -14.39 -20.03
N ALA A 121 6.80 -15.61 -20.56
CA ALA A 121 6.21 -16.79 -19.92
C ALA A 121 6.90 -17.12 -18.58
N VAL A 122 8.22 -17.03 -18.50
CA VAL A 122 8.99 -17.27 -17.26
C VAL A 122 8.64 -16.24 -16.20
N ILE A 123 8.71 -14.95 -16.52
CA ILE A 123 8.39 -13.85 -15.59
C ILE A 123 6.97 -14.04 -15.04
N THR A 124 5.99 -14.20 -15.93
CA THR A 124 4.58 -14.35 -15.53
C THR A 124 4.38 -15.62 -14.70
N SER A 125 5.04 -16.73 -15.04
CA SER A 125 4.93 -17.99 -14.30
C SER A 125 5.46 -17.87 -12.87
N VAL A 126 6.64 -17.25 -12.68
CA VAL A 126 7.24 -17.05 -11.36
C VAL A 126 6.34 -16.19 -10.50
N VAL A 127 5.90 -15.04 -11.01
CA VAL A 127 5.00 -14.13 -10.29
C VAL A 127 3.68 -14.82 -9.91
N THR A 128 3.13 -15.63 -10.81
CA THR A 128 1.87 -16.32 -10.55
C THR A 128 2.01 -17.36 -9.42
N VAL A 129 3.16 -18.05 -9.29
CA VAL A 129 3.39 -18.98 -8.18
C VAL A 129 3.37 -18.26 -6.82
N PHE A 130 4.01 -17.08 -6.73
CA PHE A 130 3.93 -16.26 -5.52
C PHE A 130 2.49 -15.78 -5.25
N ALA A 131 1.77 -15.34 -6.29
CA ALA A 131 0.37 -14.92 -6.15
C ALA A 131 -0.55 -16.06 -5.66
N ILE A 132 -0.31 -17.30 -6.10
CA ILE A 132 -1.04 -18.47 -5.60
C ILE A 132 -0.67 -18.74 -4.13
N GLY A 133 0.60 -18.60 -3.75
CA GLY A 133 1.05 -18.74 -2.36
C GLY A 133 0.38 -17.72 -1.43
N VAL A 134 0.28 -16.46 -1.86
CA VAL A 134 -0.46 -15.41 -1.16
C VAL A 134 -1.93 -15.76 -1.00
N ALA A 135 -2.58 -16.29 -2.06
CA ALA A 135 -3.97 -16.72 -1.98
C ALA A 135 -4.17 -17.88 -0.98
N LEU A 136 -3.27 -18.87 -0.97
CA LEU A 136 -3.28 -19.98 -0.01
C LEU A 136 -3.10 -19.49 1.44
N TRP A 137 -2.19 -18.55 1.66
CA TRP A 137 -1.97 -17.93 2.96
C TRP A 137 -3.22 -17.21 3.47
N ALA A 138 -3.84 -16.38 2.62
CA ALA A 138 -5.06 -15.66 2.96
C ALA A 138 -6.23 -16.60 3.32
N ILE A 139 -6.39 -17.71 2.60
CA ILE A 139 -7.36 -18.75 2.97
C ILE A 139 -7.05 -19.32 4.33
N ALA A 140 -5.80 -19.72 4.54
CA ALA A 140 -5.40 -20.33 5.79
C ALA A 140 -5.62 -19.40 6.99
N LEU A 141 -5.31 -18.11 6.86
CA LEU A 141 -5.61 -17.09 7.86
C LEU A 141 -7.10 -16.97 8.13
N THR A 142 -7.92 -16.94 7.08
CA THR A 142 -9.39 -16.90 7.21
C THR A 142 -9.91 -18.14 7.95
N LEU A 143 -9.41 -19.33 7.60
CA LEU A 143 -9.75 -20.60 8.26
C LEU A 143 -9.29 -20.62 9.72
N GLN A 144 -8.12 -20.07 10.05
CA GLN A 144 -7.62 -19.96 11.42
C GLN A 144 -8.54 -19.06 12.26
N THR A 145 -8.88 -17.88 11.75
CA THR A 145 -9.73 -16.91 12.46
C THR A 145 -11.13 -17.44 12.73
N TYR A 146 -11.71 -18.18 11.78
CA TYR A 146 -13.10 -18.64 11.87
C TYR A 146 -13.26 -20.04 12.47
N LEU A 147 -12.38 -20.99 12.11
CA LEU A 147 -12.43 -22.38 12.58
C LEU A 147 -11.46 -22.68 13.72
N GLY A 148 -10.50 -21.79 14.01
CA GLY A 148 -9.41 -22.05 14.94
C GLY A 148 -8.39 -23.07 14.40
N TRP A 149 -8.41 -23.35 13.10
CA TRP A 149 -7.52 -24.34 12.50
C TRP A 149 -6.09 -23.82 12.42
N PRO A 150 -5.07 -24.67 12.67
CA PRO A 150 -3.69 -24.30 12.39
C PRO A 150 -3.52 -23.94 10.91
N ILE A 151 -2.75 -22.87 10.63
CA ILE A 151 -2.51 -22.36 9.27
C ILE A 151 -2.11 -23.47 8.29
N TRP A 152 -1.19 -24.35 8.68
CA TRP A 152 -0.71 -25.43 7.80
C TRP A 152 -1.83 -26.40 7.38
N VAL A 153 -2.80 -26.66 8.26
CA VAL A 153 -3.98 -27.48 7.95
C VAL A 153 -4.85 -26.77 6.92
N GLY A 154 -5.05 -25.47 7.09
CA GLY A 154 -5.80 -24.64 6.15
C GLY A 154 -5.21 -24.67 4.73
N ILE A 155 -3.88 -24.53 4.63
CA ILE A 155 -3.15 -24.61 3.35
C ILE A 155 -3.33 -25.98 2.71
N VAL A 156 -3.08 -27.07 3.45
CA VAL A 156 -3.14 -28.44 2.92
C VAL A 156 -4.55 -28.82 2.48
N VAL A 157 -5.56 -28.56 3.32
CA VAL A 157 -6.96 -28.89 3.00
C VAL A 157 -7.41 -28.13 1.75
N THR A 158 -7.16 -26.82 1.70
CA THR A 158 -7.64 -26.00 0.59
C THR A 158 -6.95 -26.37 -0.70
N GLY A 159 -5.62 -26.47 -0.69
CA GLY A 159 -4.91 -26.83 -1.91
C GLY A 159 -5.24 -28.26 -2.35
N THR A 160 -5.52 -29.20 -1.44
CA THR A 160 -6.02 -30.54 -1.82
C THR A 160 -7.36 -30.46 -2.55
N VAL A 161 -8.31 -29.68 -2.02
CA VAL A 161 -9.64 -29.50 -2.63
C VAL A 161 -9.50 -28.86 -4.02
N VAL A 162 -8.72 -27.78 -4.14
CA VAL A 162 -8.49 -27.09 -5.41
C VAL A 162 -7.79 -28.01 -6.41
N GLY A 163 -6.71 -28.66 -5.98
CA GLY A 163 -5.95 -29.61 -6.79
C GLY A 163 -6.83 -30.73 -7.35
N ALA A 164 -7.74 -31.29 -6.55
CA ALA A 164 -8.60 -32.40 -6.96
C ALA A 164 -9.42 -32.10 -8.21
N TYR A 165 -10.06 -30.92 -8.30
CA TYR A 165 -10.85 -30.56 -9.47
C TYR A 165 -10.04 -29.88 -10.58
N SER A 166 -9.02 -29.08 -10.26
CA SER A 166 -8.22 -28.37 -11.27
C SER A 166 -7.34 -29.31 -12.09
N ILE A 167 -6.70 -30.30 -11.44
CA ILE A 167 -5.84 -31.30 -12.12
C ILE A 167 -6.69 -32.19 -13.04
N ALA A 168 -7.89 -32.57 -12.60
CA ALA A 168 -8.75 -33.45 -13.39
C ALA A 168 -9.45 -32.70 -14.54
N GLY A 169 -10.03 -31.53 -14.25
CA GLY A 169 -11.04 -30.88 -15.08
C GLY A 169 -10.60 -29.73 -15.97
N GLY A 170 -9.40 -29.15 -15.77
CA GLY A 170 -8.88 -28.08 -16.61
C GLY A 170 -9.77 -26.82 -16.67
N LEU A 171 -9.59 -25.98 -17.68
CA LEU A 171 -10.24 -24.66 -17.80
C LEU A 171 -11.77 -24.75 -17.75
N ALA A 172 -12.39 -25.80 -18.31
CA ALA A 172 -13.84 -25.95 -18.28
C ALA A 172 -14.36 -26.11 -16.85
N ALA A 173 -13.74 -27.00 -16.06
CA ALA A 173 -14.14 -27.18 -14.66
C ALA A 173 -13.96 -25.88 -13.88
N VAL A 174 -12.79 -25.23 -14.03
CA VAL A 174 -12.47 -23.95 -13.39
C VAL A 174 -13.53 -22.89 -13.71
N ALA A 175 -13.87 -22.69 -14.98
CA ALA A 175 -14.81 -21.64 -15.36
C ALA A 175 -16.23 -21.85 -14.82
N PHE A 176 -16.69 -23.10 -14.73
CA PHE A 176 -18.00 -23.42 -14.16
C PHE A 176 -18.02 -23.35 -12.64
N THR A 177 -16.94 -23.76 -11.95
CA THR A 177 -16.84 -23.58 -10.50
C THR A 177 -16.79 -22.10 -10.15
N ASP A 178 -16.02 -21.29 -10.88
CA ASP A 178 -15.98 -19.84 -10.70
C ASP A 178 -17.36 -19.18 -10.85
N THR A 179 -18.12 -19.62 -11.84
CA THR A 179 -19.46 -19.09 -12.10
C THR A 179 -20.36 -19.26 -10.86
N LEU A 180 -20.33 -20.45 -10.25
CA LEU A 180 -21.08 -20.73 -9.03
C LEU A 180 -20.55 -19.90 -7.84
N GLN A 181 -19.23 -19.81 -7.71
CA GLN A 181 -18.54 -19.07 -6.65
C GLN A 181 -18.90 -17.58 -6.67
N VAL A 182 -18.87 -16.95 -7.85
CA VAL A 182 -19.25 -15.53 -8.00
C VAL A 182 -20.71 -15.28 -7.60
N CYS A 183 -21.63 -16.17 -7.98
CA CYS A 183 -23.02 -16.03 -7.55
C CYS A 183 -23.14 -16.04 -6.02
N ILE A 184 -22.42 -16.94 -5.34
CA ILE A 184 -22.39 -17.02 -3.87
C ILE A 184 -21.80 -15.73 -3.29
N MET A 185 -20.72 -15.21 -3.87
CA MET A 185 -20.06 -13.98 -3.42
C MET A 185 -20.96 -12.75 -3.53
N PHE A 186 -21.68 -12.58 -4.64
CA PHE A 186 -22.60 -11.46 -4.82
C PHE A 186 -23.79 -11.52 -3.86
N ILE A 187 -24.41 -12.70 -3.72
CA ILE A 187 -25.51 -12.90 -2.77
C ILE A 187 -24.99 -12.57 -1.36
N GLY A 188 -23.82 -13.08 -1.02
CA GLY A 188 -23.19 -12.84 0.25
C GLY A 188 -22.95 -11.36 0.55
N GLY A 189 -22.24 -10.65 -0.33
CA GLY A 189 -21.93 -9.24 -0.09
C GLY A 189 -23.18 -8.36 -0.03
N LEU A 190 -24.22 -8.65 -0.83
CA LEU A 190 -25.51 -7.93 -0.71
C LEU A 190 -26.18 -8.14 0.65
N VAL A 191 -26.08 -9.35 1.22
CA VAL A 191 -26.59 -9.63 2.57
C VAL A 191 -25.79 -8.88 3.63
N ILE A 192 -24.46 -8.81 3.53
CA ILE A 192 -23.62 -7.99 4.43
C ILE A 192 -24.04 -6.52 4.36
N VAL A 193 -24.26 -5.98 3.16
CA VAL A 193 -24.69 -4.59 2.98
C VAL A 193 -26.03 -4.35 3.67
N GLY A 194 -27.02 -5.20 3.40
CA GLY A 194 -28.36 -5.06 3.99
C GLY A 194 -28.37 -5.15 5.52
N LEU A 195 -27.71 -6.17 6.08
CA LEU A 195 -27.65 -6.37 7.53
C LEU A 195 -26.77 -5.31 8.22
N GLY A 196 -25.59 -5.02 7.66
CA GLY A 196 -24.66 -4.04 8.19
C GLY A 196 -25.28 -2.65 8.29
N ILE A 197 -25.96 -2.20 7.24
CA ILE A 197 -26.70 -0.92 7.26
C ILE A 197 -27.81 -0.94 8.33
N SER A 198 -28.50 -2.06 8.51
CA SER A 198 -29.56 -2.18 9.53
C SER A 198 -29.01 -2.07 10.94
N GLU A 199 -27.87 -2.71 11.23
CA GLU A 199 -27.21 -2.69 12.55
C GLU A 199 -26.67 -1.29 12.91
N THR A 200 -26.31 -0.48 11.92
CA THR A 200 -25.78 0.89 12.13
C THR A 200 -26.87 1.97 12.17
N GLY A 201 -28.12 1.61 12.45
CA GLY A 201 -29.24 2.57 12.52
C GLY A 201 -29.75 3.03 11.15
N GLY A 202 -29.57 2.21 10.10
CA GLY A 202 -29.94 2.52 8.73
C GLY A 202 -28.86 3.31 7.98
N PHE A 203 -29.15 3.65 6.72
CA PHE A 203 -28.18 4.33 5.84
C PHE A 203 -27.78 5.72 6.39
N ALA A 204 -28.73 6.44 6.98
CA ALA A 204 -28.47 7.74 7.59
C ALA A 204 -27.50 7.62 8.78
N GLY A 205 -27.73 6.68 9.70
CA GLY A 205 -26.85 6.45 10.85
C GLY A 205 -25.45 5.98 10.44
N PHE A 206 -25.37 5.12 9.42
CA PHE A 206 -24.10 4.70 8.83
C PHE A 206 -23.31 5.90 8.29
N ALA A 207 -23.93 6.69 7.41
CA ALA A 207 -23.28 7.81 6.75
C ALA A 207 -22.88 8.92 7.74
N GLU A 208 -23.73 9.21 8.72
CA GLU A 208 -23.45 10.18 9.78
C GLU A 208 -22.25 9.75 10.62
N THR A 209 -22.24 8.51 11.11
CA THR A 209 -21.14 7.99 11.93
C THR A 209 -19.84 7.94 11.14
N LEU A 210 -19.88 7.47 9.88
CA LEU A 210 -18.70 7.41 9.03
C LEU A 210 -18.13 8.81 8.76
N THR A 211 -18.98 9.77 8.41
CA THR A 211 -18.53 11.14 8.07
C THR A 211 -18.02 11.89 9.30
N ARG A 212 -18.63 11.68 10.46
CA ARG A 212 -18.22 12.32 11.72
C ARG A 212 -16.89 11.77 12.23
N ASP A 213 -16.75 10.44 12.27
CA ASP A 213 -15.59 9.79 12.89
C ASP A 213 -14.42 9.63 11.89
N ASN A 214 -14.70 9.63 10.57
CA ASN A 214 -13.72 9.36 9.50
C ASN A 214 -13.99 10.24 8.25
N PRO A 215 -13.83 11.57 8.32
CA PRO A 215 -14.29 12.51 7.28
C PRO A 215 -13.62 12.31 5.91
N ASN A 216 -12.41 11.75 5.88
CA ASN A 216 -11.65 11.54 4.65
C ASN A 216 -12.00 10.23 3.93
N HIS A 217 -12.67 9.27 4.60
CA HIS A 217 -12.91 7.93 4.04
C HIS A 217 -13.98 7.89 2.93
N LEU A 218 -14.64 9.00 2.64
CA LEU A 218 -15.52 9.15 1.48
C LEU A 218 -14.88 9.91 0.30
N GLN A 219 -13.61 10.31 0.43
CA GLN A 219 -12.87 10.93 -0.65
C GLN A 219 -12.39 9.87 -1.64
N ALA A 220 -12.83 9.98 -2.89
CA ALA A 220 -12.42 9.05 -3.94
C ALA A 220 -10.99 9.31 -4.42
N TYR A 221 -10.46 10.53 -4.26
CA TYR A 221 -9.09 10.89 -4.61
C TYR A 221 -8.40 11.40 -3.35
N LEU A 222 -7.32 10.71 -2.97
CA LEU A 222 -6.43 11.15 -1.90
C LEU A 222 -5.46 12.21 -2.44
N SER A 223 -4.74 12.88 -1.55
CA SER A 223 -3.79 13.93 -1.90
C SER A 223 -2.65 13.42 -2.83
N ALA A 224 -1.94 14.35 -3.49
CA ALA A 224 -0.93 13.99 -4.50
C ALA A 224 0.37 13.42 -3.89
N ASP A 225 0.59 13.75 -2.63
CA ASP A 225 1.69 13.39 -1.74
C ASP A 225 1.39 12.14 -0.89
N HIS A 226 0.14 11.62 -0.91
CA HIS A 226 -0.21 10.43 -0.15
C HIS A 226 0.76 9.27 -0.43
N GLU A 227 1.40 8.74 0.62
CA GLU A 227 2.52 7.77 0.53
C GLU A 227 2.21 6.57 -0.37
N SER A 228 1.05 5.92 -0.18
CA SER A 228 0.68 4.69 -0.89
C SER A 228 -0.21 4.87 -2.14
N TYR A 229 -1.18 5.78 -2.12
CA TYR A 229 -2.19 5.91 -3.18
C TYR A 229 -2.38 7.37 -3.63
N PRO A 230 -1.31 8.04 -4.09
CA PRO A 230 -1.40 9.42 -4.54
C PRO A 230 -2.27 9.46 -5.81
N TRP A 231 -3.19 10.42 -5.91
CA TRP A 231 -4.13 10.46 -7.06
C TRP A 231 -3.45 10.48 -8.44
N PRO A 232 -2.28 11.14 -8.65
CA PRO A 232 -1.57 11.07 -9.93
C PRO A 232 -1.06 9.65 -10.21
N GLY A 233 -0.52 8.98 -9.19
CA GLY A 233 -0.10 7.58 -9.26
C GLY A 233 -1.28 6.64 -9.56
N VAL A 234 -2.45 6.88 -8.97
CA VAL A 234 -3.67 6.10 -9.25
C VAL A 234 -4.10 6.24 -10.71
N LEU A 235 -4.06 7.44 -11.29
CA LEU A 235 -4.42 7.63 -12.70
C LEU A 235 -3.34 7.08 -13.65
N LEU A 236 -2.08 7.46 -13.43
CA LEU A 236 -0.97 7.19 -14.35
C LEU A 236 -0.37 5.80 -14.17
N GLY A 237 -0.17 5.36 -12.93
CA GLY A 237 0.34 4.03 -12.62
C GLY A 237 -0.74 2.97 -12.72
N LEU A 238 -1.80 3.11 -11.92
CA LEU A 238 -2.84 2.08 -11.84
C LEU A 238 -3.75 2.06 -13.09
N GLY A 239 -4.30 3.22 -13.47
CA GLY A 239 -5.26 3.34 -14.57
C GLY A 239 -4.66 3.13 -15.96
N LEU A 240 -3.50 3.73 -16.24
CA LEU A 240 -2.87 3.65 -17.57
C LEU A 240 -1.96 2.42 -17.74
N VAL A 241 -1.39 1.88 -16.67
CA VAL A 241 -0.35 0.84 -16.77
C VAL A 241 -0.74 -0.48 -16.12
N LEU A 242 -0.82 -0.55 -14.79
CA LEU A 242 -1.01 -1.82 -14.08
C LEU A 242 -2.30 -2.52 -14.52
N SER A 243 -3.41 -1.76 -14.61
CA SER A 243 -4.69 -2.36 -14.97
C SER A 243 -4.75 -2.77 -16.45
N PRO A 244 -4.37 -1.95 -17.44
CA PRO A 244 -4.28 -2.40 -18.83
C PRO A 244 -3.35 -3.58 -19.02
N ALA A 245 -2.19 -3.62 -18.33
CA ALA A 245 -1.30 -4.78 -18.37
C ALA A 245 -2.00 -6.04 -17.84
N TYR A 246 -2.72 -5.93 -16.73
CA TYR A 246 -3.47 -7.05 -16.14
C TYR A 246 -4.62 -7.53 -17.05
N TRP A 247 -5.49 -6.63 -17.52
CA TRP A 247 -6.71 -7.02 -18.25
C TRP A 247 -6.47 -7.29 -19.74
N CYS A 248 -5.47 -6.66 -20.36
CA CYS A 248 -5.16 -6.85 -21.78
C CYS A 248 -4.04 -7.87 -22.03
N ALA A 249 -3.22 -8.19 -21.02
CA ALA A 249 -2.08 -9.11 -21.17
C ALA A 249 -2.04 -10.24 -20.13
N GLY A 250 -2.88 -10.21 -19.08
CA GLY A 250 -2.90 -11.22 -18.03
C GLY A 250 -3.39 -12.57 -18.53
N GLN A 251 -2.52 -13.59 -18.48
CA GLN A 251 -2.81 -14.91 -19.01
C GLN A 251 -4.02 -15.58 -18.34
N ALA A 252 -4.12 -15.55 -17.01
CA ALA A 252 -5.24 -16.16 -16.28
C ALA A 252 -6.59 -15.56 -16.71
N ILE A 253 -6.65 -14.26 -16.94
CA ILE A 253 -7.87 -13.58 -17.38
C ILE A 253 -8.18 -13.93 -18.84
N LEU A 254 -7.23 -13.70 -19.74
CA LEU A 254 -7.50 -13.81 -21.17
C LEU A 254 -7.63 -15.25 -21.67
N GLN A 255 -7.07 -16.24 -20.98
CA GLN A 255 -7.24 -17.64 -21.35
C GLN A 255 -8.72 -18.08 -21.45
N ARG A 256 -9.60 -17.54 -20.60
CA ARG A 256 -11.05 -17.80 -20.64
C ARG A 256 -11.68 -17.34 -21.95
N THR A 257 -11.23 -16.18 -22.42
CA THR A 257 -11.67 -15.58 -23.69
C THR A 257 -11.17 -16.38 -24.89
N LEU A 258 -9.98 -17.00 -24.80
CA LEU A 258 -9.43 -17.91 -25.82
C LEU A 258 -10.14 -19.28 -25.86
N GLY A 259 -10.81 -19.65 -24.77
CA GLY A 259 -11.70 -20.82 -24.66
C GLY A 259 -13.16 -20.57 -25.09
N ALA A 260 -13.48 -19.39 -25.62
CA ALA A 260 -14.82 -19.05 -26.07
C ALA A 260 -15.26 -19.87 -27.30
N LYS A 261 -16.58 -19.97 -27.53
CA LYS A 261 -17.14 -20.55 -28.76
C LYS A 261 -16.89 -19.67 -29.98
N THR A 262 -17.06 -18.36 -29.81
CA THR A 262 -16.91 -17.37 -30.86
C THR A 262 -16.13 -16.17 -30.35
N GLN A 263 -15.57 -15.36 -31.26
CA GLN A 263 -14.94 -14.10 -30.88
C GLN A 263 -15.94 -13.14 -30.21
N TRP A 264 -17.20 -13.17 -30.64
CA TRP A 264 -18.25 -12.39 -30.00
C TRP A 264 -18.44 -12.84 -28.55
N ASP A 265 -18.50 -14.15 -28.28
CA ASP A 265 -18.61 -14.66 -26.90
C ASP A 265 -17.43 -14.23 -26.03
N ALA A 266 -16.23 -14.22 -26.60
CA ALA A 266 -15.00 -13.78 -25.91
C ALA A 266 -15.10 -12.30 -25.50
N SER A 267 -15.45 -11.41 -26.42
CA SER A 267 -15.57 -9.97 -26.17
C SER A 267 -16.79 -9.62 -25.30
N ALA A 268 -17.93 -10.26 -25.54
CA ALA A 268 -19.14 -10.07 -24.76
C ALA A 268 -18.94 -10.54 -23.30
N GLY A 269 -18.20 -11.63 -23.08
CA GLY A 269 -17.86 -12.09 -21.74
C GLY A 269 -17.00 -11.09 -20.97
N MET A 270 -15.98 -10.51 -21.62
CA MET A 270 -15.17 -9.44 -21.01
C MET A 270 -16.00 -8.18 -20.70
N MET A 271 -16.89 -7.78 -21.61
CA MET A 271 -17.78 -6.62 -21.40
C MET A 271 -18.78 -6.85 -20.27
N PHE A 272 -19.37 -8.06 -20.20
CA PHE A 272 -20.25 -8.45 -19.12
C PHE A 272 -19.51 -8.46 -17.77
N ALA A 273 -18.27 -8.95 -17.76
CA ALA A 273 -17.42 -8.88 -16.58
C ALA A 273 -17.19 -7.42 -16.13
N ALA A 274 -16.87 -6.52 -17.07
CA ALA A 274 -16.65 -5.10 -16.76
C ALA A 274 -17.90 -4.44 -16.15
N PHE A 275 -19.09 -4.77 -16.65
CA PHE A 275 -20.35 -4.32 -16.05
C PHE A 275 -20.52 -4.88 -14.62
N GLY A 276 -20.26 -6.17 -14.41
CA GLY A 276 -20.30 -6.76 -13.07
C GLY A 276 -19.31 -6.10 -12.10
N LYS A 277 -18.12 -5.70 -12.57
CA LYS A 277 -17.10 -5.03 -11.75
C LYS A 277 -17.54 -3.67 -11.19
N MET A 278 -18.50 -2.99 -11.82
CA MET A 278 -19.07 -1.74 -11.29
C MET A 278 -19.65 -1.91 -9.87
N PHE A 279 -20.15 -3.11 -9.56
CA PHE A 279 -20.78 -3.42 -8.27
C PHE A 279 -19.84 -4.07 -7.27
N ILE A 280 -18.61 -4.41 -7.67
CA ILE A 280 -17.66 -5.11 -6.79
C ILE A 280 -17.18 -4.25 -5.62
N PRO A 281 -16.91 -2.93 -5.78
CA PRO A 281 -16.59 -2.08 -4.64
C PRO A 281 -17.64 -2.16 -3.52
N LEU A 282 -18.93 -2.31 -3.84
CA LEU A 282 -19.98 -2.49 -2.84
C LEU A 282 -19.76 -3.75 -1.98
N LEU A 283 -19.18 -4.81 -2.55
CA LEU A 283 -18.96 -6.07 -1.83
C LEU A 283 -17.65 -6.07 -1.03
N ILE A 284 -16.64 -5.33 -1.48
CA ILE A 284 -15.27 -5.41 -0.92
C ILE A 284 -14.85 -4.18 -0.10
N VAL A 285 -15.35 -2.99 -0.43
CA VAL A 285 -15.07 -1.75 0.32
C VAL A 285 -16.01 -1.63 1.52
N PHE A 286 -17.27 -1.97 1.33
CA PHE A 286 -18.30 -1.83 2.37
C PHE A 286 -17.96 -2.56 3.68
N PRO A 287 -17.46 -3.81 3.71
CA PRO A 287 -17.09 -4.46 4.96
C PRO A 287 -15.99 -3.72 5.73
N GLY A 288 -15.03 -3.09 5.04
CA GLY A 288 -14.00 -2.27 5.67
C GLY A 288 -14.58 -1.02 6.34
N LEU A 289 -15.46 -0.30 5.62
CA LEU A 289 -16.17 0.86 6.16
C LEU A 289 -17.11 0.49 7.32
N LEU A 290 -17.77 -0.67 7.23
CA LEU A 290 -18.65 -1.16 8.29
C LEU A 290 -17.87 -1.47 9.57
N ALA A 291 -16.69 -2.10 9.45
CA ALA A 291 -15.83 -2.36 10.60
C ALA A 291 -15.40 -1.04 11.30
N LEU A 292 -15.13 0.04 10.55
CA LEU A 292 -14.83 1.36 11.11
C LEU A 292 -16.03 1.94 11.87
N VAL A 293 -17.21 1.97 11.24
CA VAL A 293 -18.45 2.51 11.85
C VAL A 293 -18.81 1.74 13.13
N MET A 294 -18.55 0.44 13.15
CA MET A 294 -18.79 -0.42 14.32
C MET A 294 -17.65 -0.40 15.35
N LYS A 295 -16.59 0.42 15.14
CA LYS A 295 -15.44 0.58 16.03
C LYS A 295 -14.77 -0.77 16.36
N ALA A 296 -14.57 -1.58 15.33
CA ALA A 296 -13.97 -2.91 15.45
C ALA A 296 -12.55 -2.83 16.06
N GLN A 297 -12.33 -3.59 17.13
CA GLN A 297 -11.01 -3.76 17.74
C GLN A 297 -10.25 -4.86 16.99
N ILE A 298 -9.44 -4.47 16.01
CA ILE A 298 -8.67 -5.38 15.16
C ILE A 298 -7.17 -5.03 15.21
N GLU A 299 -6.33 -6.06 15.24
CA GLU A 299 -4.86 -5.91 15.32
C GLU A 299 -4.25 -5.44 13.98
N TYR A 300 -4.84 -5.87 12.86
CA TYR A 300 -4.41 -5.51 11.51
C TYR A 300 -5.63 -5.18 10.63
N PRO A 301 -5.52 -4.22 9.68
CA PRO A 301 -6.64 -3.82 8.82
C PRO A 301 -7.27 -4.98 8.02
N ASP A 302 -6.46 -5.94 7.57
CA ASP A 302 -6.92 -7.12 6.82
C ASP A 302 -7.92 -8.00 7.62
N MET A 303 -8.03 -7.80 8.94
CA MET A 303 -9.00 -8.49 9.80
C MET A 303 -10.42 -7.88 9.75
N ALA A 304 -10.62 -6.74 9.09
CA ALA A 304 -11.90 -6.03 9.05
C ALA A 304 -13.05 -6.93 8.54
N LEU A 305 -12.89 -7.56 7.37
CA LEU A 305 -13.93 -8.45 6.82
C LEU A 305 -14.14 -9.72 7.67
N PRO A 306 -13.10 -10.48 8.08
CA PRO A 306 -13.28 -11.60 9.01
C PRO A 306 -14.01 -11.20 10.30
N TRP A 307 -13.70 -10.03 10.84
CA TRP A 307 -14.35 -9.49 12.05
C TRP A 307 -15.83 -9.20 11.81
N VAL A 308 -16.19 -8.56 10.69
CA VAL A 308 -17.59 -8.29 10.31
C VAL A 308 -18.38 -9.60 10.21
N ILE A 309 -17.84 -10.61 9.53
CA ILE A 309 -18.53 -11.90 9.37
C ILE A 309 -18.78 -12.58 10.71
N LYS A 310 -17.81 -12.50 11.62
CA LYS A 310 -17.88 -13.15 12.93
C LYS A 310 -18.85 -12.45 13.89
N ASN A 311 -18.88 -11.12 13.88
CA ASN A 311 -19.56 -10.33 14.91
C ASN A 311 -20.90 -9.72 14.46
N VAL A 312 -21.13 -9.57 13.15
CA VAL A 312 -22.35 -8.93 12.61
C VAL A 312 -23.36 -9.94 12.11
N LEU A 313 -22.91 -11.09 11.58
CA LEU A 313 -23.80 -11.98 10.85
C LEU A 313 -24.39 -13.09 11.72
N PRO A 314 -25.70 -13.39 11.57
CA PRO A 314 -26.32 -14.47 12.32
C PRO A 314 -25.84 -15.85 11.82
N PRO A 315 -26.01 -16.91 12.64
CA PRO A 315 -25.73 -18.28 12.22
C PRO A 315 -26.44 -18.65 10.91
N GLY A 316 -25.76 -19.38 10.04
CA GLY A 316 -26.20 -19.72 8.68
C GLY A 316 -25.73 -18.71 7.64
N ILE A 317 -25.95 -17.41 7.88
CA ILE A 317 -25.48 -16.33 6.99
C ILE A 317 -23.97 -16.15 7.13
N SER A 318 -23.43 -16.23 8.36
CA SER A 318 -21.99 -16.18 8.59
C SER A 318 -21.26 -17.34 7.87
N GLY A 319 -21.82 -18.55 7.91
CA GLY A 319 -21.31 -19.70 7.14
C GLY A 319 -21.37 -19.49 5.62
N LEU A 320 -22.43 -18.88 5.09
CA LEU A 320 -22.53 -18.52 3.67
C LEU A 320 -21.46 -17.50 3.25
N MET A 321 -21.21 -16.49 4.09
CA MET A 321 -20.15 -15.49 3.83
C MET A 321 -18.76 -16.06 3.91
N PHE A 322 -18.54 -16.96 4.85
CA PHE A 322 -17.28 -17.68 4.96
C PHE A 322 -17.01 -18.51 3.68
N ILE A 323 -18.03 -19.15 3.11
CA ILE A 323 -17.92 -19.79 1.80
C ILE A 323 -17.59 -18.78 0.71
N ALA A 324 -18.25 -17.62 0.67
CA ALA A 324 -17.96 -16.61 -0.35
C ALA A 324 -16.47 -16.21 -0.37
N ILE A 325 -15.84 -16.08 0.80
CA ILE A 325 -14.40 -15.82 0.90
C ILE A 325 -13.59 -17.01 0.38
N ILE A 326 -13.87 -18.23 0.85
CA ILE A 326 -13.14 -19.43 0.39
C ILE A 326 -13.29 -19.61 -1.12
N ALA A 327 -14.49 -19.37 -1.65
CA ALA A 327 -14.83 -19.42 -3.06
C ALA A 327 -14.01 -18.43 -3.90
N ALA A 328 -13.97 -17.16 -3.48
CA ALA A 328 -13.15 -16.11 -4.09
C ALA A 328 -11.68 -16.55 -4.18
N LEU A 329 -11.16 -17.05 -3.07
CA LEU A 329 -9.77 -17.44 -2.94
C LEU A 329 -9.40 -18.69 -3.78
N GLN A 330 -10.29 -19.68 -3.84
CA GLN A 330 -10.10 -20.89 -4.63
C GLN A 330 -10.02 -20.59 -6.14
N SER A 331 -10.86 -19.66 -6.62
CA SER A 331 -10.89 -19.21 -8.03
C SER A 331 -9.58 -18.55 -8.50
N THR A 332 -8.83 -17.93 -7.59
CA THR A 332 -7.50 -17.40 -7.93
C THR A 332 -6.47 -18.52 -8.08
N ILE A 333 -6.49 -19.48 -7.14
CA ILE A 333 -5.53 -20.60 -7.12
C ILE A 333 -5.68 -21.46 -8.38
N ASP A 334 -6.91 -21.91 -8.69
CA ASP A 334 -7.15 -22.81 -9.82
C ASP A 334 -6.81 -22.17 -11.18
N SER A 335 -7.12 -20.89 -11.34
CA SER A 335 -6.82 -20.08 -12.51
C SER A 335 -5.32 -19.87 -12.69
N GLY A 336 -4.62 -19.58 -11.59
CA GLY A 336 -3.17 -19.44 -11.57
C GLY A 336 -2.50 -20.74 -12.00
N VAL A 337 -2.80 -21.86 -11.35
CA VAL A 337 -2.14 -23.14 -11.67
C VAL A 337 -2.48 -23.63 -13.09
N ASN A 338 -3.69 -23.38 -13.61
CA ASN A 338 -4.06 -23.76 -14.97
C ASN A 338 -3.32 -22.91 -16.02
N SER A 339 -3.28 -21.59 -15.83
CA SER A 339 -2.64 -20.67 -16.75
C SER A 339 -1.12 -20.79 -16.76
N THR A 340 -0.49 -20.97 -15.61
CA THR A 340 0.95 -21.23 -15.51
C THR A 340 1.32 -22.58 -16.10
N SER A 341 0.51 -23.63 -15.89
CA SER A 341 0.70 -24.93 -16.53
C SER A 341 0.65 -24.84 -18.07
N LEU A 342 -0.27 -24.04 -18.62
CA LEU A 342 -0.34 -23.75 -20.05
C LEU A 342 0.94 -23.05 -20.54
N MET A 343 1.36 -21.97 -19.87
CA MET A 343 2.56 -21.22 -20.28
C MET A 343 3.82 -22.08 -20.25
N ILE A 344 4.03 -22.88 -19.19
CA ILE A 344 5.18 -23.77 -19.12
C ILE A 344 5.10 -24.85 -20.22
N THR A 345 3.92 -25.42 -20.47
CA THR A 345 3.76 -26.47 -21.49
C THR A 345 3.96 -25.94 -22.90
N ARG A 346 3.35 -24.80 -23.25
CA ARG A 346 3.29 -24.27 -24.62
C ARG A 346 4.37 -23.23 -24.92
N ASP A 347 4.64 -22.33 -24.00
CA ASP A 347 5.51 -21.18 -24.25
C ASP A 347 6.95 -21.41 -23.86
N ILE A 348 7.21 -22.33 -22.93
CA ILE A 348 8.55 -22.69 -22.50
C ILE A 348 8.96 -24.03 -23.12
N ARG A 349 8.26 -25.12 -22.79
CA ARG A 349 8.64 -26.47 -23.21
C ARG A 349 8.71 -26.64 -24.73
N HIS A 350 7.65 -26.29 -25.45
CA HIS A 350 7.62 -26.46 -26.93
C HIS A 350 8.59 -25.52 -27.67
N VAL A 351 9.05 -24.45 -27.03
CA VAL A 351 10.00 -23.50 -27.62
C VAL A 351 11.45 -23.93 -27.35
N VAL A 352 11.74 -24.36 -26.12
CA VAL A 352 13.09 -24.76 -25.68
C VAL A 352 13.41 -26.19 -26.11
N LEU A 353 12.45 -27.12 -26.03
CA LEU A 353 12.63 -28.52 -26.43
C LEU A 353 12.12 -28.74 -27.86
N LYS A 354 13.04 -28.75 -28.84
CA LYS A 354 12.74 -28.87 -30.28
C LYS A 354 11.89 -30.09 -30.67
N ASN A 355 11.93 -31.18 -29.89
CA ASN A 355 11.22 -32.45 -30.18
C ASN A 355 10.15 -32.79 -29.12
N ALA A 356 9.54 -31.78 -28.53
CA ALA A 356 8.47 -31.97 -27.56
C ALA A 356 7.24 -32.67 -28.18
N ASN A 357 6.96 -33.93 -27.80
CA ASN A 357 5.76 -34.65 -28.27
C ASN A 357 4.48 -33.94 -27.75
N PRO A 358 3.58 -33.45 -28.64
CA PRO A 358 2.31 -32.81 -28.25
C PRO A 358 1.29 -33.76 -27.60
N GLU A 359 1.36 -35.07 -27.85
CA GLU A 359 0.44 -36.05 -27.26
C GLU A 359 0.57 -36.12 -25.74
N ASN A 360 1.76 -35.79 -25.23
CA ASN A 360 2.05 -35.75 -23.80
C ASN A 360 1.60 -34.45 -23.12
N ASP A 361 1.14 -33.44 -23.86
CA ASP A 361 0.82 -32.12 -23.31
C ASP A 361 -0.26 -32.18 -22.22
N LEU A 362 -1.27 -33.04 -22.37
CA LEU A 362 -2.30 -33.23 -21.34
C LEU A 362 -1.68 -33.78 -20.05
N LYS A 363 -0.85 -34.82 -20.18
CA LYS A 363 -0.21 -35.49 -19.04
C LYS A 363 0.75 -34.55 -18.32
N ILE A 364 1.57 -33.82 -19.09
CA ILE A 364 2.51 -32.82 -18.58
C ILE A 364 1.77 -31.67 -17.92
N GLY A 365 0.70 -31.17 -18.54
CA GLY A 365 -0.14 -30.11 -17.97
C GLY A 365 -0.69 -30.48 -16.58
N ARG A 366 -1.17 -31.71 -16.43
CA ARG A 366 -1.65 -32.23 -15.13
C ARG A 366 -0.54 -32.32 -14.07
N TYR A 367 0.63 -32.83 -14.44
CA TYR A 367 1.78 -32.88 -13.50
C TYR A 367 2.26 -31.49 -13.11
N LEU A 368 2.33 -30.55 -14.06
CA LEU A 368 2.72 -29.18 -13.78
C LEU A 368 1.72 -28.50 -12.85
N THR A 369 0.41 -28.69 -13.06
CA THR A 369 -0.61 -28.18 -12.13
C THR A 369 -0.39 -28.67 -10.70
N LEU A 370 -0.06 -29.96 -10.50
CA LEU A 370 0.27 -30.50 -9.19
C LEU A 370 1.56 -29.89 -8.61
N ILE A 371 2.63 -29.83 -9.40
CA ILE A 371 3.93 -29.31 -8.96
C ILE A 371 3.82 -27.83 -8.58
N LEU A 372 3.14 -27.01 -9.39
CA LEU A 372 2.94 -25.60 -9.14
C LEU A 372 2.14 -25.35 -7.86
N LEU A 373 1.11 -26.16 -7.63
CA LEU A 373 0.33 -26.10 -6.40
C LEU A 373 1.16 -26.45 -5.17
N LEU A 374 1.97 -27.50 -5.23
CA LEU A 374 2.88 -27.88 -4.14
C LEU A 374 3.94 -26.80 -3.87
N LEU A 375 4.50 -26.20 -4.92
CA LEU A 375 5.43 -25.08 -4.79
C LEU A 375 4.75 -23.88 -4.12
N ALA A 376 3.53 -23.53 -4.52
CA ALA A 376 2.78 -22.44 -3.91
C ALA A 376 2.43 -22.71 -2.43
N MET A 377 2.14 -23.96 -2.06
CA MET A 377 1.96 -24.35 -0.65
C MET A 377 3.24 -24.14 0.16
N CYS A 378 4.40 -24.46 -0.41
CA CYS A 378 5.70 -24.28 0.24
C CYS A 378 6.08 -22.80 0.38
N THR A 379 5.70 -21.93 -0.56
CA THR A 379 6.01 -20.50 -0.50
C THR A 379 5.01 -19.70 0.33
N ALA A 380 3.79 -20.20 0.56
CA ALA A 380 2.74 -19.50 1.31
C ALA A 380 3.19 -18.98 2.70
N PRO A 381 3.96 -19.74 3.53
CA PRO A 381 4.42 -19.24 4.83
C PRO A 381 5.37 -18.04 4.76
N LEU A 382 6.09 -17.85 3.65
CA LEU A 382 7.02 -16.73 3.47
C LEU A 382 6.29 -15.38 3.38
N ILE A 383 4.97 -15.39 3.21
CA ILE A 383 4.13 -14.19 3.09
C ILE A 383 3.81 -13.57 4.46
N ALA A 384 3.99 -14.31 5.55
CA ALA A 384 3.64 -13.87 6.91
C ALA A 384 4.30 -12.53 7.31
N ASP A 385 5.52 -12.29 6.83
CA ASP A 385 6.36 -11.17 7.29
C ASP A 385 6.31 -9.93 6.37
N MET A 386 5.42 -9.88 5.37
CA MET A 386 5.54 -8.93 4.23
C MET A 386 4.61 -7.70 4.21
N GLY A 387 4.14 -7.18 5.36
CA GLY A 387 3.60 -5.81 5.45
C GLY A 387 2.25 -5.52 4.76
N GLY A 388 1.45 -6.54 4.43
CA GLY A 388 0.10 -6.40 3.88
C GLY A 388 -0.07 -7.09 2.52
N ILE A 389 -1.07 -7.98 2.41
CA ILE A 389 -1.24 -8.90 1.25
C ILE A 389 -1.41 -8.14 -0.07
N PHE A 390 -2.21 -7.07 -0.05
CA PHE A 390 -2.52 -6.30 -1.24
C PHE A 390 -1.31 -5.53 -1.78
N THR A 391 -0.65 -4.76 -0.91
CA THR A 391 0.55 -3.98 -1.25
C THR A 391 1.65 -4.89 -1.80
N PHE A 392 1.90 -6.02 -1.15
CA PHE A 392 2.90 -6.99 -1.60
C PHE A 392 2.66 -7.46 -3.05
N ILE A 393 1.43 -7.85 -3.39
CA ILE A 393 1.11 -8.29 -4.75
C ILE A 393 1.26 -7.15 -5.76
N GLN A 394 0.78 -5.95 -5.43
CA GLN A 394 0.86 -4.82 -6.36
C GLN A 394 2.30 -4.38 -6.60
N THR A 395 3.16 -4.46 -5.58
CA THR A 395 4.60 -4.23 -5.70
C THR A 395 5.28 -5.25 -6.62
N ILE A 396 4.94 -6.55 -6.52
CA ILE A 396 5.49 -7.54 -7.46
C ILE A 396 5.00 -7.29 -8.90
N LEU A 397 3.73 -6.91 -9.06
CA LEU A 397 3.14 -6.63 -10.37
C LEU A 397 3.78 -5.40 -11.05
N SER A 398 4.12 -4.36 -10.29
CA SER A 398 4.73 -3.14 -10.83
C SER A 398 6.09 -3.37 -11.49
N LEU A 399 6.82 -4.42 -11.09
CA LEU A 399 8.16 -4.71 -11.61
C LEU A 399 8.23 -5.08 -13.10
N PHE A 400 7.13 -5.58 -13.69
CA PHE A 400 7.16 -6.11 -15.06
C PHE A 400 5.96 -5.73 -15.92
N GLN A 401 4.85 -5.30 -15.32
CA GLN A 401 3.63 -4.95 -16.06
C GLN A 401 3.83 -3.75 -16.99
N GLY A 402 4.60 -2.74 -16.58
CA GLY A 402 4.95 -1.60 -17.43
C GLY A 402 5.68 -2.03 -18.71
N PRO A 403 6.83 -2.73 -18.60
CA PRO A 403 7.53 -3.28 -19.76
C PRO A 403 6.68 -4.18 -20.65
N MET A 404 5.89 -5.09 -20.07
CA MET A 404 5.01 -5.98 -20.84
C MET A 404 3.93 -5.22 -21.61
N LEU A 405 3.30 -4.21 -21.00
CA LEU A 405 2.30 -3.39 -21.66
C LEU A 405 2.89 -2.57 -22.80
N ALA A 406 4.10 -2.04 -22.64
CA ALA A 406 4.80 -1.30 -23.70
C ALA A 406 5.05 -2.19 -24.93
N LEU A 407 5.53 -3.42 -24.73
CA LEU A 407 5.68 -4.42 -25.78
C LEU A 407 4.34 -4.74 -26.45
N LEU A 408 3.28 -4.94 -25.66
CA LEU A 408 1.98 -5.26 -26.19
C LEU A 408 1.43 -4.12 -27.06
N LEU A 409 1.49 -2.87 -26.59
CA LEU A 409 0.97 -1.71 -27.31
C LEU A 409 1.79 -1.42 -28.58
N LEU A 410 3.11 -1.30 -28.48
CA LEU A 410 3.95 -1.02 -29.65
C LEU A 410 3.96 -2.20 -30.62
N GLY A 411 3.90 -3.43 -30.12
CA GLY A 411 3.79 -4.64 -30.94
C GLY A 411 2.48 -4.71 -31.72
N ALA A 412 1.35 -4.41 -31.08
CA ALA A 412 0.03 -4.47 -31.72
C ALA A 412 -0.22 -3.31 -32.70
N PHE A 413 0.24 -2.09 -32.37
CA PHE A 413 -0.13 -0.88 -33.09
C PHE A 413 0.96 -0.29 -33.98
N THR A 414 2.19 -0.83 -33.94
CA THR A 414 3.27 -0.35 -34.79
C THR A 414 3.95 -1.49 -35.53
N THR A 415 4.37 -1.20 -36.76
CA THR A 415 5.24 -2.08 -37.56
C THR A 415 6.71 -1.87 -37.25
N ARG A 416 7.05 -0.79 -36.51
CA ARG A 416 8.43 -0.41 -36.22
C ARG A 416 9.11 -1.34 -35.22
N ALA A 417 8.37 -1.87 -34.23
CA ALA A 417 8.97 -2.63 -33.14
C ALA A 417 9.68 -3.90 -33.65
N THR A 418 10.99 -4.02 -33.42
CA THR A 418 11.81 -5.14 -33.91
C THR A 418 11.96 -6.25 -32.86
N PRO A 419 12.23 -7.52 -33.28
CA PRO A 419 12.36 -8.64 -32.36
C PRO A 419 13.43 -8.47 -31.27
N GLN A 420 14.62 -7.97 -31.62
CA GLN A 420 15.72 -7.79 -30.67
C GLN A 420 15.43 -6.65 -29.71
N ALA A 421 14.84 -5.55 -30.19
CA ALA A 421 14.42 -4.44 -29.35
C ALA A 421 13.39 -4.89 -28.30
N GLY A 422 12.42 -5.73 -28.69
CA GLY A 422 11.44 -6.29 -27.75
C GLY A 422 12.07 -7.04 -26.58
N LEU A 423 13.07 -7.89 -26.85
CA LEU A 423 13.75 -8.65 -25.79
C LEU A 423 14.53 -7.75 -24.84
N TRP A 424 15.35 -6.86 -25.38
CA TRP A 424 16.19 -5.98 -24.57
C TRP A 424 15.36 -4.99 -23.76
N THR A 425 14.28 -4.43 -24.33
CA THR A 425 13.35 -3.58 -23.58
C THR A 425 12.69 -4.32 -22.44
N LEU A 426 12.25 -5.57 -22.63
CA LEU A 426 11.62 -6.32 -21.55
C LEU A 426 12.58 -6.55 -20.38
N ILE A 427 13.82 -6.96 -20.68
CA ILE A 427 14.86 -7.20 -19.66
C ILE A 427 15.25 -5.89 -18.97
N SER A 428 15.60 -4.85 -19.73
CA SER A 428 16.06 -3.59 -19.16
C SER A 428 14.94 -2.87 -18.41
N GLY A 429 13.68 -2.99 -18.87
CA GLY A 429 12.52 -2.43 -18.19
C GLY A 429 12.28 -3.05 -16.82
N VAL A 430 12.43 -4.36 -16.68
CA VAL A 430 12.33 -5.03 -15.35
C VAL A 430 13.47 -4.60 -14.43
N ILE A 431 14.69 -4.47 -14.95
CA ILE A 431 15.84 -3.98 -14.18
C ILE A 431 15.59 -2.55 -13.70
N VAL A 432 15.15 -1.64 -14.58
CA VAL A 432 14.82 -0.25 -14.23
C VAL A 432 13.72 -0.19 -13.17
N SER A 433 12.67 -1.00 -13.32
CA SER A 433 11.59 -1.07 -12.33
C SER A 433 12.10 -1.51 -10.95
N SER A 434 13.01 -2.49 -10.94
CA SER A 434 13.61 -3.01 -9.70
C SER A 434 14.51 -1.96 -9.03
N LEU A 435 15.29 -1.21 -9.81
CA LEU A 435 16.12 -0.12 -9.30
C LEU A 435 15.27 1.02 -8.73
N MET A 436 14.20 1.42 -9.42
CA MET A 436 13.26 2.43 -8.91
C MET A 436 12.57 1.99 -7.62
N LEU A 437 12.19 0.72 -7.51
CA LEU A 437 11.62 0.20 -6.28
C LEU A 437 12.65 0.23 -5.13
N TRP A 438 13.92 -0.04 -5.42
CA TRP A 438 14.99 -0.02 -4.41
C TRP A 438 15.26 1.38 -3.84
N THR A 439 14.93 2.46 -4.58
CA THR A 439 15.00 3.84 -4.06
C THR A 439 13.80 4.23 -3.19
N GLY A 440 12.92 3.29 -2.84
CA GLY A 440 11.71 3.56 -2.05
C GLY A 440 10.58 4.23 -2.85
N MET A 441 10.67 4.30 -4.18
CA MET A 441 9.64 4.93 -5.00
C MET A 441 8.31 4.16 -4.91
N ASN A 442 7.20 4.90 -4.77
CA ASN A 442 5.87 4.31 -4.76
C ASN A 442 5.61 3.41 -5.99
N MET A 443 5.03 2.23 -5.76
CA MET A 443 4.80 1.20 -6.78
C MET A 443 4.03 1.68 -8.02
N LEU A 444 3.11 2.64 -7.87
CA LEU A 444 2.32 3.19 -8.96
C LEU A 444 3.21 4.03 -9.89
N TYR A 445 4.12 4.80 -9.32
CA TYR A 445 5.11 5.55 -10.09
C TYR A 445 6.15 4.64 -10.74
N VAL A 446 6.62 3.61 -10.03
CA VAL A 446 7.49 2.56 -10.62
C VAL A 446 6.85 1.95 -11.87
N ALA A 447 5.56 1.60 -11.81
CA ALA A 447 4.84 1.08 -12.96
C ALA A 447 4.76 2.09 -14.11
N PHE A 448 4.43 3.35 -13.81
CA PHE A 448 4.33 4.39 -14.83
C PHE A 448 5.67 4.70 -15.50
N TYR A 449 6.72 4.97 -14.73
CA TYR A 449 8.03 5.33 -15.28
C TYR A 449 8.70 4.17 -16.02
N SER A 450 8.55 2.93 -15.53
CA SER A 450 9.05 1.75 -16.25
C SER A 450 8.32 1.52 -17.58
N PHE A 451 7.02 1.79 -17.65
CA PHE A 451 6.25 1.76 -18.89
C PHE A 451 6.74 2.81 -19.88
N VAL A 452 6.91 4.06 -19.43
CA VAL A 452 7.40 5.16 -20.28
C VAL A 452 8.82 4.87 -20.78
N TYR A 453 9.71 4.46 -19.88
CA TYR A 453 11.06 3.99 -20.23
C TYR A 453 10.98 2.91 -21.31
N SER A 454 10.11 1.91 -21.13
CA SER A 454 10.00 0.78 -22.06
C SER A 454 9.46 1.20 -23.43
N LEU A 455 8.50 2.14 -23.50
CA LEU A 455 8.04 2.70 -24.76
C LEU A 455 9.18 3.39 -25.52
N VAL A 456 9.95 4.22 -24.82
CA VAL A 456 11.09 4.96 -25.40
C VAL A 456 12.21 4.02 -25.82
N ALA A 457 12.60 3.10 -24.94
CA ALA A 457 13.64 2.11 -25.22
C ALA A 457 13.25 1.25 -26.42
N LEU A 458 12.03 0.73 -26.48
CA LEU A 458 11.56 -0.08 -27.61
C LEU A 458 11.56 0.72 -28.90
N TRP A 459 11.15 1.99 -28.86
CA TRP A 459 11.12 2.87 -30.02
C TRP A 459 12.53 3.18 -30.55
N ILE A 460 13.48 3.48 -29.67
CA ILE A 460 14.88 3.82 -30.01
C ILE A 460 15.63 2.58 -30.51
N LEU A 461 15.56 1.47 -29.77
CA LEU A 461 16.23 0.22 -30.14
C LEU A 461 15.66 -0.39 -31.42
N SER A 462 14.42 -0.04 -31.76
CA SER A 462 13.83 -0.36 -33.07
C SER A 462 14.33 0.63 -34.12
N ALA A 463 15.59 0.45 -34.53
CA ALA A 463 16.22 1.19 -35.62
C ALA A 463 15.45 0.99 -36.94
N PRO A 464 15.43 2.00 -37.84
CA PRO A 464 14.91 1.84 -39.19
C PRO A 464 15.92 1.08 -40.05
N ASP A 465 16.17 -0.19 -39.75
CA ASP A 465 16.99 -1.01 -40.64
C ASP A 465 16.21 -1.29 -41.92
N GLY A 466 16.80 -0.94 -43.07
CA GLY A 466 16.28 -1.20 -44.42
C GLY A 466 16.15 -2.68 -44.78
N SER A 467 16.21 -3.59 -43.80
CA SER A 467 15.80 -4.98 -43.95
C SER A 467 14.29 -5.07 -43.84
N VAL A 468 13.63 -5.02 -44.99
CA VAL A 468 12.21 -5.38 -45.13
C VAL A 468 12.08 -6.84 -44.74
N TYR A 469 11.81 -7.12 -43.45
CA TYR A 469 11.26 -8.40 -43.05
C TYR A 469 9.97 -8.56 -43.83
N SER A 470 9.92 -9.57 -44.71
CA SER A 470 8.92 -9.69 -45.75
C SER A 470 7.51 -9.57 -45.15
N ALA A 471 6.81 -8.50 -45.51
CA ALA A 471 5.47 -8.16 -45.05
C ALA A 471 4.39 -9.23 -45.40
N ARG A 472 4.76 -10.35 -46.02
CA ARG A 472 3.84 -11.42 -46.42
C ARG A 472 3.32 -12.29 -45.27
N SER A 473 4.06 -12.43 -44.14
CA SER A 473 3.57 -13.14 -42.94
C SER A 473 3.06 -12.20 -41.84
N LEU A 474 3.51 -10.94 -41.84
CA LEU A 474 3.17 -9.91 -40.85
C LEU A 474 1.80 -9.24 -41.10
N GLY A 475 1.32 -9.22 -42.35
CA GLY A 475 0.05 -8.58 -42.71
C GLY A 475 -1.21 -9.21 -42.10
N GLN A 476 -1.11 -10.39 -41.47
CA GLN A 476 -2.23 -11.03 -40.77
C GLN A 476 -2.27 -10.77 -39.25
N LEU A 477 -1.15 -10.33 -38.64
CA LEU A 477 -1.01 -10.13 -37.19
C LEU A 477 -1.00 -8.66 -36.77
N SER A 478 -0.60 -7.75 -37.67
CA SER A 478 -0.92 -6.33 -37.53
C SER A 478 -2.38 -6.13 -37.92
N VAL A 479 -3.19 -5.57 -37.03
CA VAL A 479 -4.55 -5.22 -37.46
C VAL A 479 -4.43 -4.13 -38.51
N ASP A 480 -4.79 -4.45 -39.75
CA ASP A 480 -5.05 -3.47 -40.79
C ASP A 480 -6.39 -2.78 -40.46
N ILE A 481 -6.47 -2.15 -39.28
CA ILE A 481 -7.53 -1.20 -38.99
C ILE A 481 -7.17 -0.02 -39.88
N ARG A 482 -7.91 0.17 -40.97
CA ARG A 482 -7.99 1.47 -41.64
C ARG A 482 -8.57 2.47 -40.65
N LEU A 483 -7.76 2.89 -39.68
CA LEU A 483 -8.05 4.00 -38.78
C LEU A 483 -8.04 5.25 -39.67
N SER A 484 -9.18 5.94 -39.73
CA SER A 484 -9.32 7.20 -40.45
C SER A 484 -8.25 8.19 -39.99
N GLY A 485 -7.86 9.13 -40.88
CA GLY A 485 -6.79 10.10 -40.61
C GLY A 485 -6.92 10.82 -39.26
N ALA A 486 -8.15 11.10 -38.82
CA ALA A 486 -8.45 11.69 -37.52
C ALA A 486 -7.94 10.86 -36.32
N ARG A 487 -8.03 9.52 -36.36
CA ARG A 487 -7.59 8.64 -35.26
C ARG A 487 -6.06 8.50 -35.18
N ARG A 488 -5.34 8.63 -36.30
CA ARG A 488 -3.86 8.72 -36.31
C ARG A 488 -3.39 10.04 -35.69
N THR A 489 -4.12 11.13 -35.93
CA THR A 489 -3.86 12.43 -35.32
C THR A 489 -4.12 12.39 -33.82
N VAL A 490 -5.22 11.78 -33.37
CA VAL A 490 -5.51 11.58 -31.94
C VAL A 490 -4.42 10.75 -31.27
N LEU A 491 -3.98 9.62 -31.85
CA LEU A 491 -2.92 8.79 -31.27
C LEU A 491 -1.57 9.52 -31.19
N ARG A 492 -1.20 10.29 -32.23
CA ARG A 492 0.01 11.13 -32.21
C ARG A 492 -0.10 12.23 -31.17
N LEU A 493 -1.24 12.90 -31.07
CA LEU A 493 -1.52 13.90 -30.04
C LEU A 493 -1.48 13.29 -28.64
N SER A 494 -1.98 12.06 -28.43
CA SER A 494 -1.88 11.35 -27.15
C SER A 494 -0.43 11.03 -26.79
N ILE A 495 0.38 10.56 -27.74
CA ILE A 495 1.81 10.29 -27.51
C ILE A 495 2.58 11.59 -27.25
N THR A 496 2.28 12.68 -27.98
CA THR A 496 2.88 14.00 -27.74
C THR A 496 2.42 14.60 -26.42
N LEU A 497 1.16 14.40 -26.01
CA LEU A 497 0.63 14.82 -24.72
C LEU A 497 1.28 14.03 -23.57
N ILE A 498 1.48 12.73 -23.73
CA ILE A 498 2.24 11.89 -22.78
C ILE A 498 3.70 12.34 -22.69
N ALA A 499 4.32 12.75 -23.81
CA ALA A 499 5.67 13.32 -23.83
C ALA A 499 5.74 14.75 -23.23
N LEU A 500 4.66 15.53 -23.31
CA LEU A 500 4.54 16.84 -22.64
C LEU A 500 4.30 16.68 -21.14
N VAL A 501 3.51 15.69 -20.72
CA VAL A 501 3.34 15.29 -19.31
C VAL A 501 4.65 14.75 -18.74
N PHE A 502 5.46 14.07 -19.56
CA PHE A 502 6.83 13.65 -19.21
C PHE A 502 7.75 14.85 -18.95
N ALA A 503 7.63 15.93 -19.73
CA ALA A 503 8.42 17.15 -19.52
C ALA A 503 7.99 17.94 -18.27
N SER A 504 6.71 17.87 -17.87
CA SER A 504 6.21 18.48 -16.62
C SER A 504 6.43 17.61 -15.37
N ALA A 505 6.64 16.31 -15.53
CA ALA A 505 6.94 15.39 -14.42
C ALA A 505 8.43 15.31 -14.09
N LEU A 506 9.30 15.81 -14.97
CA LEU A 506 10.75 15.99 -14.75
C LEU A 506 11.07 17.20 -13.85
N SER A 507 10.06 17.96 -13.42
CA SER A 507 10.19 19.11 -12.52
C SER A 507 9.64 18.86 -11.11
N MET A 508 9.45 17.60 -10.70
CA MET A 508 9.40 17.31 -9.26
C MET A 508 10.84 17.22 -8.77
N SER A 509 11.28 18.29 -8.14
CA SER A 509 12.50 18.35 -7.34
C SER A 509 12.57 17.11 -6.44
N ALA A 510 13.75 16.49 -6.37
CA ALA A 510 14.07 15.65 -5.23
C ALA A 510 13.90 16.54 -3.99
N SER A 511 13.03 16.14 -3.05
CA SER A 511 12.95 16.79 -1.73
C SER A 511 14.36 16.79 -1.15
N ALA A 512 14.87 17.96 -0.78
CA ALA A 512 16.14 18.05 -0.09
C ALA A 512 15.95 17.45 1.31
N ALA A 513 16.81 16.52 1.72
CA ALA A 513 16.75 15.90 3.04
C ALA A 513 16.76 16.97 4.16
N PRO A 514 16.04 16.74 5.27
CA PRO A 514 15.93 17.73 6.34
C PRO A 514 17.28 17.95 7.02
N ARG A 515 17.48 19.16 7.56
CA ARG A 515 18.62 19.52 8.41
C ARG A 515 18.12 19.95 9.77
N ILE A 516 18.88 19.66 10.83
CA ILE A 516 18.58 20.12 12.19
C ILE A 516 19.74 20.94 12.76
N TYR A 517 19.42 22.12 13.27
CA TYR A 517 20.30 22.99 14.06
C TYR A 517 19.93 22.86 15.53
N VAL A 518 20.94 22.86 16.41
CA VAL A 518 20.76 22.76 17.86
C VAL A 518 21.24 24.05 18.52
N PHE A 519 20.41 24.68 19.33
CA PHE A 519 20.73 25.92 20.06
C PHE A 519 20.85 25.65 21.55
N ASN A 520 21.71 26.43 22.21
CA ASN A 520 21.76 26.45 23.67
C ASN A 520 20.74 27.46 24.18
N CYS A 521 19.62 26.97 24.70
CA CYS A 521 18.56 27.80 25.24
C CYS A 521 18.55 27.87 26.76
N GLY A 522 19.70 27.54 27.36
CA GLY A 522 19.98 27.67 28.78
C GLY A 522 20.28 26.34 29.45
N SER A 523 20.41 26.40 30.77
CA SER A 523 20.53 25.23 31.63
C SER A 523 19.82 25.47 32.95
N ILE A 524 19.36 24.37 33.54
CA ILE A 524 18.71 24.32 34.85
C ILE A 524 19.58 23.47 35.77
N ASN A 525 20.05 24.06 36.86
CA ASN A 525 20.70 23.34 37.94
C ASN A 525 19.70 23.09 39.07
N ILE A 526 19.47 21.82 39.40
CA ILE A 526 18.58 21.41 40.48
C ILE A 526 19.40 20.78 41.60
N VAL A 527 19.04 21.03 42.86
CA VAL A 527 19.76 20.46 44.02
C VAL A 527 19.22 19.07 44.40
N ASP A 528 17.93 18.82 44.20
CA ASP A 528 17.24 17.58 44.56
C ASP A 528 16.43 17.04 43.36
N VAL A 529 16.53 15.73 43.12
CA VAL A 529 15.86 15.04 42.01
C VAL A 529 14.60 14.27 42.45
N ALA A 530 14.19 14.39 43.72
CA ALA A 530 13.05 13.67 44.29
C ALA A 530 11.74 13.84 43.51
N SER A 531 11.46 15.05 43.01
CA SER A 531 10.26 15.36 42.21
C SER A 531 10.24 14.61 40.87
N PHE A 532 11.40 14.22 40.34
CA PHE A 532 11.54 13.42 39.12
C PHE A 532 11.34 11.91 39.34
N GLY A 533 10.93 11.51 40.56
CA GLY A 533 10.73 10.11 40.90
C GLY A 533 12.04 9.33 41.11
N LEU A 534 13.12 10.05 41.41
CA LEU A 534 14.46 9.52 41.66
C LEU A 534 14.94 9.84 43.07
N THR A 535 15.94 9.12 43.55
CA THR A 535 16.69 9.49 44.75
C THR A 535 18.04 10.12 44.37
N ASN A 536 18.57 10.99 45.23
CA ASN A 536 19.90 11.60 45.01
C ASN A 536 21.05 10.56 44.96
N GLU A 537 20.80 9.31 45.37
CA GLU A 537 21.73 8.19 45.30
C GLU A 537 21.68 7.46 43.94
N GLU A 538 20.56 7.55 43.20
CA GLU A 538 20.37 6.88 41.90
C GLU A 538 21.02 7.66 40.73
N THR A 539 21.23 8.98 40.87
CA THR A 539 21.90 9.83 39.88
C THR A 539 22.63 10.99 40.54
N ASP A 540 23.83 11.30 40.05
CA ASP A 540 24.64 12.47 40.42
C ASP A 540 24.43 13.67 39.48
N VAL A 541 23.65 13.52 38.41
CA VAL A 541 23.34 14.58 37.45
C VAL A 541 22.48 15.66 38.11
N ARG A 542 22.96 16.91 38.10
CA ARG A 542 22.25 18.09 38.65
C ARG A 542 22.09 19.22 37.65
N ASP A 543 22.82 19.19 36.55
CA ASP A 543 22.72 20.14 35.45
C ASP A 543 21.91 19.52 34.31
N LEU A 544 20.83 20.21 33.94
CA LEU A 544 19.94 19.87 32.83
C LEU A 544 20.15 20.90 31.73
N PHE A 545 20.46 20.43 30.53
CA PHE A 545 20.58 21.29 29.35
C PHE A 545 19.19 21.65 28.82
N VAL A 546 18.99 22.85 28.30
CA VAL A 546 17.71 23.25 27.68
C VAL A 546 17.98 23.55 26.20
N PRO A 547 17.72 22.61 25.28
CA PRO A 547 17.92 22.83 23.86
C PRO A 547 16.75 23.56 23.20
N CYS A 548 17.02 24.25 22.09
CA CYS A 548 16.02 24.53 21.06
C CYS A 548 16.50 23.95 19.74
N TYR A 549 15.57 23.68 18.82
CA TYR A 549 15.90 23.09 17.54
C TYR A 549 15.25 23.86 16.38
N LEU A 550 16.00 24.00 15.29
CA LEU A 550 15.46 24.46 14.01
C LEU A 550 15.62 23.33 13.00
N ILE A 551 14.53 22.93 12.38
CA ILE A 551 14.51 21.93 11.33
C ILE A 551 14.18 22.62 10.00
N GLU A 552 15.08 22.52 9.03
CA GLU A 552 14.86 23.01 7.67
C GLU A 552 14.58 21.83 6.75
N ASN A 553 13.47 21.86 6.00
CA ASN A 553 13.12 20.83 5.03
C ASN A 553 12.47 21.46 3.79
N ASP A 554 13.02 21.18 2.61
CA ASP A 554 12.57 21.74 1.30
C ASP A 554 12.26 23.26 1.30
N GLY A 555 13.05 24.05 2.04
CA GLY A 555 12.90 25.50 2.15
C GLY A 555 11.84 25.98 3.15
N GLN A 556 11.13 25.07 3.81
CA GLN A 556 10.29 25.36 4.98
C GLN A 556 11.05 25.15 6.29
N ARG A 557 10.66 25.88 7.34
CA ARG A 557 11.32 25.88 8.64
C ARG A 557 10.36 25.59 9.78
N LEU A 558 10.65 24.54 10.53
CA LEU A 558 10.01 24.21 11.80
C LEU A 558 10.95 24.59 12.94
N PHE A 559 10.47 25.41 13.87
CA PHE A 559 11.16 25.65 15.14
C PHE A 559 10.51 24.79 16.23
N TRP A 560 11.34 23.96 16.88
CA TRP A 560 10.94 22.97 17.89
C TRP A 560 11.57 23.31 19.24
N ASP A 561 10.71 23.54 20.22
CA ASP A 561 11.02 24.02 21.57
C ASP A 561 11.76 25.37 21.64
N GLY A 562 11.26 26.25 22.50
CA GLY A 562 11.65 27.65 22.66
C GLY A 562 12.50 27.96 23.88
N GLY A 563 12.83 26.94 24.68
CA GLY A 563 13.79 27.07 25.76
C GLY A 563 13.35 27.95 26.94
N LEU A 564 14.31 28.48 27.70
CA LEU A 564 14.04 29.34 28.85
C LEU A 564 13.46 30.72 28.46
N PRO A 565 12.68 31.37 29.35
CA PRO A 565 12.10 32.69 29.10
C PRO A 565 13.13 33.76 28.70
N LEU A 566 12.80 34.54 27.66
CA LEU A 566 13.70 35.56 27.10
C LEU A 566 14.09 36.67 28.10
N ASN A 567 13.31 36.89 29.15
CA ASN A 567 13.65 37.84 30.23
C ASN A 567 14.79 37.34 31.14
N LEU A 568 15.19 36.07 31.03
CA LEU A 568 16.30 35.47 31.77
C LEU A 568 17.63 35.56 31.00
N VAL A 569 17.64 36.06 29.76
CA VAL A 569 18.86 36.18 28.96
C VAL A 569 19.90 37.04 29.69
N GLY A 570 21.13 36.53 29.78
CA GLY A 570 22.24 37.10 30.56
C GLY A 570 22.28 36.65 32.02
N SER A 571 21.37 35.79 32.47
CA SER A 571 21.43 35.19 33.82
C SER A 571 22.52 34.12 33.92
N GLU A 572 23.15 34.07 35.10
CA GLU A 572 24.12 33.06 35.51
C GLU A 572 23.76 32.63 36.94
N ASP A 573 23.45 31.35 37.13
CA ASP A 573 23.07 30.75 38.41
C ASP A 573 21.95 31.49 39.17
N LEU A 574 20.98 32.05 38.43
CA LEU A 574 19.84 32.77 39.02
C LEU A 574 18.89 31.77 39.67
N GLU A 575 18.67 31.90 40.98
CA GLU A 575 17.72 31.06 41.71
C GLU A 575 16.27 31.51 41.44
N LEU A 576 15.50 30.69 40.72
CA LEU A 576 14.08 30.95 40.42
C LEU A 576 13.18 30.45 41.55
N GLU A 577 13.52 29.28 42.09
CA GLU A 577 12.86 28.65 43.23
C GLU A 577 13.90 28.03 44.15
N PRO A 578 13.60 27.80 45.45
CA PRO A 578 14.56 27.23 46.38
C PRO A 578 15.16 25.92 45.86
N GLY A 579 16.46 25.93 45.53
CA GLY A 579 17.16 24.76 45.01
C GLY A 579 17.04 24.51 43.50
N MET A 580 16.50 25.46 42.73
CA MET A 580 16.52 25.48 41.26
C MET A 580 17.14 26.77 40.76
N LYS A 581 18.27 26.66 40.08
CA LYS A 581 18.98 27.77 39.45
C LYS A 581 18.96 27.64 37.94
N VAL A 582 18.96 28.76 37.24
CA VAL A 582 19.01 28.79 35.78
C VAL A 582 20.14 29.68 35.29
N SER A 583 20.71 29.28 34.15
CA SER A 583 21.68 30.07 33.42
C SER A 583 21.21 30.18 31.98
N TYR A 584 21.11 31.40 31.44
CA TYR A 584 20.72 31.61 30.04
C TYR A 584 21.63 32.65 29.39
N PRO A 585 22.84 32.26 28.95
CA PRO A 585 23.89 33.20 28.58
C PRO A 585 23.56 34.03 27.33
N ARG A 586 22.76 33.49 26.41
CA ARG A 586 22.47 34.12 25.11
C ARG A 586 21.11 33.70 24.59
N SER A 587 20.33 34.65 24.06
CA SER A 587 18.99 34.36 23.54
C SER A 587 19.04 33.42 22.31
N VAL A 588 17.96 32.68 22.08
CA VAL A 588 17.82 31.90 20.84
C VAL A 588 17.65 32.80 19.61
N LEU A 589 17.13 34.02 19.80
CA LEU A 589 16.99 35.03 18.74
C LEU A 589 18.36 35.49 18.22
N ASP A 590 19.32 35.72 19.12
CA ASP A 590 20.68 36.07 18.74
C ASP A 590 21.42 34.90 18.07
N GLN A 591 21.06 33.66 18.40
CA GLN A 591 21.64 32.46 17.77
C GLN A 591 21.04 32.17 16.39
N LEU A 592 19.75 32.43 16.18
CA LEU A 592 19.13 32.42 14.84
C LEU A 592 19.78 33.47 13.93
N ALA A 593 20.10 34.65 14.47
CA ALA A 593 20.77 35.69 13.71
C ALA A 593 22.19 35.29 13.25
N ASP A 594 22.89 34.39 13.96
CA ASP A 594 24.21 33.89 13.55
C ASP A 594 24.17 32.99 12.30
N ILE A 595 22.99 32.43 12.01
CA ILE A 595 22.73 31.65 10.78
C ILE A 595 21.90 32.45 9.76
N ASP A 596 21.90 33.78 9.87
CA ASP A 596 21.20 34.71 8.99
C ASP A 596 19.67 34.53 8.95
N LEU A 597 19.05 34.12 10.08
CA LEU A 597 17.60 33.95 10.21
C LEU A 597 17.00 34.86 11.29
N GLN A 598 15.75 35.25 11.10
CA GLN A 598 14.90 35.95 12.07
C GLN A 598 13.64 35.13 12.38
N PRO A 599 12.92 35.39 13.49
CA PRO A 599 11.69 34.67 13.82
C PRO A 599 10.62 34.72 12.72
N THR A 600 10.57 35.81 11.95
CA THR A 600 9.64 35.96 10.81
C THR A 600 9.98 35.05 9.61
N ASP A 601 11.16 34.44 9.59
CA ASP A 601 11.58 33.49 8.57
C ASP A 601 11.20 32.04 8.93
N ILE A 602 10.56 31.83 10.08
CA ILE A 602 10.08 30.54 10.57
C ILE A 602 8.62 30.35 10.14
N ASP A 603 8.35 29.28 9.40
CA ASP A 603 7.02 28.98 8.87
C ASP A 603 6.13 28.33 9.94
N LEU A 604 6.70 27.38 10.69
CA LEU A 604 6.00 26.49 11.62
C LEU A 604 6.68 26.53 12.98
N VAL A 605 5.88 26.50 14.05
CA VAL A 605 6.35 26.26 15.41
C VAL A 605 5.63 25.07 16.01
N ALA A 606 6.36 24.25 16.75
CA ALA A 606 5.80 23.17 17.54
C ALA A 606 6.59 23.06 18.85
N PHE A 607 5.89 22.66 19.91
CA PHE A 607 6.49 22.49 21.23
C PHE A 607 6.20 21.07 21.71
N SER A 608 7.16 20.45 22.39
CA SER A 608 6.97 19.14 23.03
C SER A 608 5.82 19.21 24.04
N HIS A 609 5.76 20.30 24.82
CA HIS A 609 4.72 20.66 25.77
C HIS A 609 4.90 22.11 26.26
N PHE A 610 4.00 22.60 27.11
CA PHE A 610 3.91 24.03 27.47
C PHE A 610 4.51 24.41 28.83
N HIS A 611 5.63 23.79 29.23
CA HIS A 611 6.40 24.23 30.41
C HIS A 611 7.34 25.40 30.10
N PHE A 612 7.63 26.21 31.11
CA PHE A 612 8.34 27.49 30.96
C PHE A 612 9.69 27.38 30.24
N ASP A 613 10.37 26.25 30.38
CA ASP A 613 11.67 25.91 29.80
C ASP A 613 11.60 25.29 28.39
N HIS A 614 10.39 25.07 27.85
CA HIS A 614 10.17 24.67 26.47
C HIS A 614 9.45 25.73 25.64
N ILE A 615 8.85 26.74 26.25
CA ILE A 615 8.07 27.79 25.56
C ILE A 615 8.52 29.22 25.85
N GLY A 616 9.69 29.41 26.47
CA GLY A 616 10.16 30.72 26.94
C GLY A 616 10.37 31.77 25.84
N ALA A 617 10.62 31.35 24.60
CA ALA A 617 10.68 32.22 23.41
C ALA A 617 9.44 32.13 22.50
N ALA A 618 8.37 31.42 22.90
CA ALA A 618 7.23 31.10 22.05
C ALA A 618 6.56 32.35 21.42
N ASP A 619 6.34 33.40 22.22
CA ASP A 619 5.78 34.68 21.77
C ASP A 619 6.63 35.42 20.72
N ALA A 620 7.89 35.06 20.52
CA ALA A 620 8.74 35.65 19.47
C ALA A 620 8.38 35.13 18.07
N PHE A 621 7.69 34.00 17.98
CA PHE A 621 7.31 33.32 16.74
C PHE A 621 5.80 33.42 16.45
N ALA A 622 5.14 34.48 16.92
CA ALA A 622 3.70 34.66 16.76
C ALA A 622 3.21 34.78 15.31
N ASP A 623 4.12 35.03 14.36
CA ASP A 623 3.81 35.04 12.93
C ASP A 623 3.86 33.64 12.29
N SER A 624 4.36 32.62 12.98
CA SER A 624 4.42 31.24 12.48
C SER A 624 3.10 30.49 12.72
N THR A 625 2.88 29.38 12.01
CA THR A 625 1.74 28.48 12.29
C THR A 625 2.08 27.55 13.45
N LEU A 626 1.26 27.53 14.49
CA LEU A 626 1.43 26.65 15.65
C LEU A 626 0.86 25.27 15.36
N LEU A 627 1.72 24.25 15.35
CA LEU A 627 1.34 22.85 15.35
C LEU A 627 1.30 22.34 16.79
N ILE A 628 0.12 21.96 17.27
CA ILE A 628 -0.07 21.58 18.67
C ILE A 628 -1.03 20.41 18.82
N ASN A 629 -0.71 19.49 19.73
CA ASN A 629 -1.63 18.42 20.08
C ASN A 629 -2.91 19.02 20.69
N LYS A 630 -4.07 18.55 20.23
CA LYS A 630 -5.37 19.09 20.67
C LYS A 630 -5.58 19.01 22.18
N ARG A 631 -5.07 17.96 22.84
CA ARG A 631 -5.16 17.83 24.31
C ARG A 631 -4.30 18.88 25.01
N GLU A 632 -3.11 19.14 24.47
CA GLU A 632 -2.22 20.17 24.98
C GLU A 632 -2.81 21.56 24.76
N TYR A 633 -3.36 21.82 23.57
CA TYR A 633 -4.06 23.07 23.29
C TYR A 633 -5.23 23.31 24.26
N THR A 634 -6.02 22.27 24.52
CA THR A 634 -7.14 22.37 25.47
C THR A 634 -6.61 22.70 26.87
N ALA A 635 -5.58 21.98 27.33
CA ALA A 635 -5.03 22.17 28.66
C ALA A 635 -4.33 23.54 28.84
N ALA A 636 -3.53 23.97 27.86
CA ALA A 636 -2.74 25.19 27.92
C ALA A 636 -3.51 26.47 27.54
N PHE A 637 -4.47 26.42 26.61
CA PHE A 637 -5.17 27.64 26.16
C PHE A 637 -6.58 27.78 26.72
N LEU A 638 -7.28 26.67 26.98
CA LEU A 638 -8.68 26.69 27.40
C LEU A 638 -8.88 26.41 28.89
N GLU A 639 -7.99 25.61 29.48
CA GLU A 639 -8.09 25.11 30.86
C GLU A 639 -6.84 25.43 31.70
N ALA A 640 -6.06 26.46 31.31
CA ALA A 640 -4.80 26.79 31.95
C ALA A 640 -4.93 27.02 33.46
N ASP A 641 -6.07 27.53 33.92
CA ASP A 641 -6.38 27.77 35.32
C ASP A 641 -6.51 26.48 36.16
N GLN A 642 -6.64 25.32 35.50
CA GLN A 642 -6.69 24.01 36.14
C GLN A 642 -5.31 23.38 36.34
N TYR A 643 -4.26 23.94 35.73
CA TYR A 643 -2.90 23.40 35.78
C TYR A 643 -1.91 24.50 36.20
N GLU A 644 -1.37 24.39 37.43
CA GLU A 644 -0.42 25.39 37.97
C GLU A 644 0.87 25.54 37.14
N ILE A 645 1.16 24.58 36.26
CA ILE A 645 2.41 24.50 35.50
C ILE A 645 2.38 25.28 34.17
N PHE A 646 1.21 25.70 33.70
CA PHE A 646 1.09 26.51 32.49
C PHE A 646 1.10 28.00 32.82
N ASP A 647 1.97 28.76 32.16
CA ASP A 647 2.02 30.22 32.25
C ASP A 647 1.62 30.88 30.91
N PRO A 648 0.34 31.24 30.72
CA PRO A 648 -0.14 31.90 29.51
C PRO A 648 0.58 33.20 29.14
N SER A 649 1.31 33.83 30.07
CA SER A 649 2.04 35.06 29.76
C SER A 649 3.20 34.84 28.79
N LEU A 650 3.68 33.60 28.65
CA LEU A 650 4.81 33.23 27.77
C LEU A 650 4.40 32.94 26.31
N TYR A 651 3.11 32.64 26.07
CA TYR A 651 2.57 32.25 24.75
C TYR A 651 1.27 32.98 24.39
N SER A 652 1.00 34.11 25.05
CA SER A 652 -0.22 34.89 24.86
C SER A 652 -0.44 35.35 23.41
N LYS A 653 0.64 35.56 22.65
CA LYS A 653 0.57 35.97 21.24
C LYS A 653 0.33 34.81 20.27
N LEU A 654 0.50 33.57 20.72
CA LEU A 654 0.20 32.38 19.91
C LEU A 654 -1.30 32.04 19.87
N ALA A 655 -2.13 32.68 20.68
CA ALA A 655 -3.56 32.38 20.80
C ALA A 655 -4.43 32.88 19.62
N ASP A 656 -3.84 33.37 18.53
CA ASP A 656 -4.60 33.84 17.36
C ASP A 656 -5.15 32.63 16.57
N ALA A 657 -6.48 32.47 16.60
CA ALA A 657 -7.18 31.27 16.13
C ALA A 657 -7.00 30.99 14.62
N ASP A 658 -6.49 31.95 13.84
CA ASP A 658 -6.28 31.82 12.40
C ASP A 658 -4.95 31.12 12.02
N ARG A 659 -4.04 30.85 12.97
CA ARG A 659 -2.72 30.22 12.72
C ARG A 659 -2.40 29.04 13.63
N ILE A 660 -3.42 28.26 14.00
CA ILE A 660 -3.27 27.08 14.86
C ILE A 660 -3.76 25.84 14.10
N GLU A 661 -2.89 24.85 13.99
CA GLU A 661 -3.22 23.52 13.49
C GLU A 661 -3.21 22.52 14.64
N LEU A 662 -4.39 21.93 14.89
CA LEU A 662 -4.59 20.97 15.95
C LEU A 662 -4.30 19.55 15.46
N THR A 663 -3.42 18.84 16.14
CA THR A 663 -3.07 17.44 15.84
C THR A 663 -3.73 16.50 16.85
N ASP A 664 -4.37 15.42 16.37
CA ASP A 664 -5.05 14.41 17.21
C ASP A 664 -4.28 13.07 17.26
N ALA A 665 -3.26 12.90 16.42
CA ALA A 665 -2.43 11.71 16.29
C ALA A 665 -1.03 12.11 15.83
N ASP A 666 -0.17 11.11 15.54
CA ASP A 666 1.13 11.36 14.92
C ASP A 666 0.92 12.18 13.62
N HIS A 667 1.66 13.27 13.46
CA HIS A 667 1.47 14.27 12.41
C HIS A 667 2.78 14.49 11.65
N ASP A 668 2.70 14.37 10.33
CA ASP A 668 3.83 14.60 9.42
C ASP A 668 3.88 16.10 9.07
N VAL A 669 4.90 16.78 9.57
CA VAL A 669 5.00 18.24 9.55
C VAL A 669 5.10 18.79 8.12
N PHE A 670 5.85 18.11 7.25
CA PHE A 670 6.11 18.55 5.88
C PHE A 670 5.40 17.68 4.83
N GLY A 671 4.73 16.60 5.25
CA GLY A 671 4.00 15.69 4.35
C GLY A 671 4.87 14.72 3.56
N ASP A 672 6.18 14.69 3.83
CA ASP A 672 7.16 13.80 3.17
C ASP A 672 7.70 12.69 4.08
N GLY A 673 7.19 12.60 5.32
CA GLY A 673 7.55 11.61 6.33
C GLY A 673 8.92 11.83 6.98
N SER A 674 9.58 12.94 6.66
CA SER A 674 10.92 13.25 7.15
C SER A 674 10.90 13.81 8.57
N VAL A 675 9.84 14.52 8.96
CA VAL A 675 9.67 15.13 10.29
C VAL A 675 8.28 14.84 10.83
N ILE A 676 8.21 14.08 11.92
CA ILE A 676 6.95 13.54 12.44
C ILE A 676 6.81 13.92 13.92
N LEU A 677 5.76 14.67 14.24
CA LEU A 677 5.27 14.85 15.61
C LEU A 677 4.60 13.56 16.07
N ILE A 678 4.99 13.04 17.22
CA ILE A 678 4.47 11.77 17.75
C ILE A 678 3.85 12.04 19.12
N SER A 679 2.57 11.72 19.26
CA SER A 679 1.87 11.91 20.55
C SER A 679 2.43 10.97 21.62
N ALA A 680 2.80 11.54 22.76
CA ALA A 680 3.41 10.87 23.91
C ALA A 680 2.86 11.46 25.23
N PRO A 681 1.54 11.36 25.48
CA PRO A 681 0.87 12.05 26.59
C PRO A 681 1.25 11.43 27.95
N GLY A 682 1.03 12.20 29.02
CA GLY A 682 1.18 11.75 30.40
C GLY A 682 2.11 12.64 31.21
N HIS A 683 3.15 13.22 30.60
CA HIS A 683 3.91 14.31 31.21
C HIS A 683 3.00 15.54 31.34
N THR A 684 2.55 16.07 30.21
CA THR A 684 1.37 16.93 30.09
C THR A 684 0.26 16.20 29.31
N PRO A 685 -1.00 16.71 29.30
CA PRO A 685 -2.14 16.00 28.70
C PRO A 685 -1.98 15.69 27.20
N GLY A 686 -1.20 16.50 26.47
CA GLY A 686 -0.90 16.31 25.06
C GLY A 686 0.59 16.39 24.72
N HIS A 687 1.48 16.09 25.67
CA HIS A 687 2.92 16.00 25.43
C HIS A 687 3.24 15.19 24.15
N GLN A 688 4.22 15.65 23.38
CA GLN A 688 4.62 15.06 22.10
C GLN A 688 6.15 15.07 21.94
N VAL A 689 6.63 14.17 21.09
CA VAL A 689 8.06 14.01 20.74
C VAL A 689 8.25 14.18 19.24
N LEU A 690 9.45 14.54 18.79
CA LEU A 690 9.72 14.80 17.38
C LEU A 690 10.68 13.75 16.80
N LEU A 691 10.27 13.08 15.72
CA LEU A 691 11.15 12.21 14.92
C LEU A 691 11.62 12.98 13.68
N VAL A 692 12.93 13.07 13.49
CA VAL A 692 13.58 13.73 12.33
C VAL A 692 14.44 12.69 11.60
N LYS A 693 14.17 12.46 10.32
CA LYS A 693 14.89 11.48 9.49
C LYS A 693 15.95 12.17 8.65
N LEU A 694 17.15 12.23 9.20
CA LEU A 694 18.34 12.78 8.56
C LEU A 694 19.01 11.73 7.66
N GLU A 695 19.58 12.16 6.54
CA GLU A 695 20.22 11.31 5.54
C GLU A 695 21.59 10.77 6.02
N ASN A 696 22.45 11.63 6.57
CA ASN A 696 23.81 11.25 6.96
C ASN A 696 23.92 10.82 8.42
N THR A 697 23.17 11.49 9.30
CA THR A 697 23.19 11.27 10.75
C THR A 697 22.29 10.10 11.15
N GLY A 698 21.34 9.73 10.28
CA GLY A 698 20.30 8.75 10.54
C GLY A 698 19.13 9.35 11.35
N PRO A 699 18.06 8.57 11.59
CA PRO A 699 16.87 9.08 12.28
C PRO A 699 17.17 9.44 13.73
N ILE A 700 16.66 10.60 14.16
CA ILE A 700 16.80 11.13 15.52
C ILE A 700 15.41 11.34 16.11
N LEU A 701 15.23 10.97 17.37
CA LEU A 701 14.01 11.24 18.11
C LEU A 701 14.33 12.18 19.29
N LEU A 702 13.74 13.37 19.28
CA LEU A 702 13.86 14.38 20.34
C LEU A 702 12.81 14.08 21.41
N SER A 703 13.24 13.89 22.66
CA SER A 703 12.39 13.30 23.69
C SER A 703 11.36 14.24 24.31
N GLY A 704 11.54 15.56 24.20
CA GLY A 704 10.96 16.49 25.18
C GLY A 704 11.24 16.00 26.61
N ASP A 705 10.21 16.10 27.43
CA ASP A 705 10.20 15.68 28.83
C ASP A 705 9.65 14.27 29.08
N LEU A 706 9.62 13.44 28.03
CA LEU A 706 9.34 12.01 28.22
C LEU A 706 10.39 11.37 29.15
N TYR A 707 11.63 11.88 29.11
CA TYR A 707 12.72 11.47 29.99
C TYR A 707 13.60 12.68 30.39
N HIS A 708 13.73 12.95 31.69
CA HIS A 708 14.70 13.94 32.19
C HIS A 708 16.10 13.35 32.42
N PHE A 709 16.17 12.04 32.65
CA PHE A 709 17.43 11.34 32.97
C PHE A 709 17.53 10.00 32.24
N GLU A 710 18.74 9.62 31.86
CA GLU A 710 19.08 8.28 31.37
C GLU A 710 18.66 7.17 32.34
N PHE A 711 18.80 7.43 33.65
CA PHE A 711 18.35 6.50 34.68
C PHE A 711 16.83 6.30 34.63
N SER A 712 16.07 7.38 34.43
CA SER A 712 14.61 7.34 34.31
C SER A 712 14.16 6.52 33.12
N ARG A 713 14.82 6.70 31.97
CA ARG A 713 14.56 5.89 30.77
C ARG A 713 14.79 4.39 31.02
N ARG A 714 15.95 4.03 31.57
CA ARG A 714 16.33 2.61 31.79
C ARG A 714 15.47 1.90 32.82
N HIS A 715 14.97 2.62 33.83
CA HIS A 715 14.21 2.06 34.95
C HIS A 715 12.74 2.45 34.94
N GLN A 716 12.26 3.07 33.86
CA GLN A 716 10.89 3.55 33.67
C GLN A 716 10.38 4.37 34.86
N ARG A 717 11.20 5.33 35.31
CA ARG A 717 10.84 6.26 36.39
C ARG A 717 10.01 7.39 35.82
N VAL A 718 8.93 7.72 36.51
CA VAL A 718 7.98 8.77 36.11
C VAL A 718 8.00 9.86 37.19
N PRO A 719 8.21 11.13 36.82
CA PRO A 719 8.13 12.25 37.73
C PRO A 719 6.79 12.33 38.47
N ALA A 720 6.83 12.87 39.70
CA ALA A 720 5.64 13.04 40.53
C ALA A 720 4.70 14.14 40.01
N PHE A 721 5.22 15.06 39.19
CA PHE A 721 4.46 16.16 38.59
C PHE A 721 3.85 15.82 37.22
N ASN A 722 4.08 14.62 36.69
CA ASN A 722 3.42 14.17 35.47
C ASN A 722 1.90 14.09 35.68
N THR A 723 1.12 14.61 34.72
CA THR A 723 -0.35 14.62 34.77
C THR A 723 -0.98 13.23 34.85
N ASP A 724 -0.38 12.23 34.20
CA ASP A 724 -0.84 10.84 34.25
C ASP A 724 0.34 9.85 34.17
N ARG A 725 0.52 9.08 35.25
CA ARG A 725 1.59 8.09 35.36
C ARG A 725 1.43 6.92 34.40
N GLU A 726 0.22 6.39 34.23
CA GLU A 726 -0.02 5.23 33.37
C GLU A 726 0.19 5.61 31.91
N GLN A 727 -0.37 6.74 31.47
CA GLN A 727 -0.15 7.27 30.12
C GLN A 727 1.34 7.54 29.86
N THR A 728 2.07 8.07 30.85
CA THR A 728 3.53 8.25 30.70
C THR A 728 4.24 6.93 30.42
N LEU A 729 3.93 5.86 31.16
CA LEU A 729 4.56 4.55 30.95
C LEU A 729 4.19 3.94 29.59
N GLU A 730 2.95 4.11 29.16
CA GLU A 730 2.49 3.69 27.82
C GLU A 730 3.22 4.48 26.72
N ALA A 731 3.38 5.79 26.89
CA ALA A 731 4.13 6.64 25.98
C ALA A 731 5.61 6.23 25.91
N MET A 732 6.27 5.97 27.04
CA MET A 732 7.63 5.43 27.07
C MET A 732 7.74 4.13 26.28
N GLN A 733 6.80 3.20 26.47
CA GLN A 733 6.79 1.93 25.73
C GLN A 733 6.56 2.14 24.23
N LYS A 734 5.63 3.03 23.84
CA LYS A 734 5.37 3.40 22.44
C LYS A 734 6.63 3.96 21.78
N ILE A 735 7.34 4.86 22.46
CA ILE A 735 8.55 5.50 21.93
C ILE A 735 9.71 4.52 21.83
N GLU A 736 9.94 3.63 22.79
CA GLU A 736 10.98 2.60 22.68
C GLU A 736 10.72 1.63 21.51
N GLN A 737 9.47 1.25 21.27
CA GLN A 737 9.10 0.45 20.10
C GLN A 737 9.36 1.21 18.78
N ARG A 738 9.08 2.53 18.78
CA ARG A 738 9.33 3.38 17.61
C ARG A 738 10.82 3.54 17.33
N LEU A 739 11.65 3.76 18.35
CA LEU A 739 13.11 3.82 18.22
C LEU A 739 13.65 2.54 17.56
N GLN A 740 13.19 1.37 18.01
CA GLN A 740 13.60 0.09 17.41
C GLN A 740 13.13 -0.08 15.97
N LYS A 741 11.88 0.29 15.68
CA LYS A 741 11.29 0.19 14.33
C LYS A 741 12.01 1.08 13.32
N GLU A 742 12.29 2.32 13.70
CA GLU A 742 12.88 3.33 12.81
C GLU A 742 14.42 3.27 12.81
N GLY A 743 15.04 2.52 13.73
CA GLY A 743 16.49 2.54 13.93
C GLY A 743 16.99 3.90 14.41
N ALA A 744 16.15 4.65 15.14
CA ALA A 744 16.42 6.02 15.52
C ALA A 744 17.29 6.13 16.78
N THR A 745 18.13 7.16 16.82
CA THR A 745 18.89 7.56 18.01
C THR A 745 18.04 8.49 18.86
N LEU A 746 17.89 8.20 20.15
CA LEU A 746 17.19 9.09 21.07
C LEU A 746 18.12 10.24 21.49
N TRP A 747 17.66 11.47 21.34
CA TRP A 747 18.24 12.66 21.95
C TRP A 747 17.40 13.06 23.15
N LEU A 748 17.96 12.85 24.33
CA LEU A 748 17.37 13.26 25.60
C LEU A 748 17.66 14.74 25.83
N GLU A 749 16.65 15.59 25.70
CA GLU A 749 16.81 17.05 25.62
C GLU A 749 17.50 17.64 26.87
N HIS A 750 17.16 17.16 28.07
CA HIS A 750 17.78 17.57 29.32
C HIS A 750 19.14 16.93 29.68
N SER A 751 19.74 16.15 28.77
CA SER A 751 21.02 15.50 29.04
C SER A 751 22.21 16.44 28.81
N GLN A 752 22.87 16.86 29.89
CA GLN A 752 24.14 17.59 29.79
C GLN A 752 25.21 16.77 29.05
N ALA A 753 25.24 15.44 29.25
CA ALA A 753 26.18 14.56 28.56
C ALA A 753 25.92 14.51 27.04
N LEU A 754 24.66 14.59 26.61
CA LEU A 754 24.33 14.74 25.20
C LEU A 754 24.79 16.12 24.70
N ALA A 755 24.47 17.18 25.44
CA ALA A 755 24.83 18.56 25.07
C ALA A 755 26.34 18.72 24.82
N ASP A 756 27.18 18.13 25.68
CA ASP A 756 28.64 18.15 25.55
C ASP A 756 29.16 17.40 24.30
N SER A 757 28.34 16.50 23.74
CA SER A 757 28.66 15.74 22.52
C SER A 757 28.14 16.39 21.24
N LEU A 758 27.22 17.35 21.35
CA LEU A 758 26.60 17.99 20.19
C LEU A 758 27.41 19.22 19.74
N ASN A 759 27.59 19.35 18.43
CA ASN A 759 27.93 20.63 17.81
C ASN A 759 26.68 21.52 17.76
N LEU A 760 26.77 22.69 18.39
CA LEU A 760 25.70 23.69 18.38
C LEU A 760 25.76 24.56 17.11
N ALA A 761 24.65 25.25 16.82
CA ALA A 761 24.57 26.23 15.74
C ALA A 761 25.75 27.23 15.82
N PRO A 762 26.37 27.59 14.68
CA PRO A 762 25.88 27.44 13.31
C PRO A 762 26.12 26.05 12.67
N ALA A 763 26.65 25.06 13.40
CA ALA A 763 26.71 23.69 12.91
C ALA A 763 25.29 23.07 12.83
N PHE A 764 25.13 22.10 11.92
CA PHE A 764 23.90 21.35 11.73
C PHE A 764 24.18 19.87 11.51
N TYR A 765 23.14 19.06 11.63
CA TYR A 765 23.11 17.65 11.27
C TYR A 765 22.17 17.45 10.08
N ASP A 766 22.57 16.60 9.14
CA ASP A 766 21.81 16.26 7.94
C ASP A 766 21.83 14.77 7.64
#